data_AF-A0A8E2ENX1-F1
#
_entry.id   AF-A0A8E2ENX1-F1
#
_cell.length_a   1.000
_cell.length_b   1.000
_cell.length_c   1.000
_cell.angle_alpha   90.00
_cell.angle_beta   90.00
_cell.angle_gamma   90.00
#
_symmetry.space_group_name_H-M   'P 1'
#
loop_
_entity.id
_entity.type
_entity.pdbx_description
1 polymer ?
#
loop_
_entity_poly.entity_id
_entity_poly.type
_entity_poly.pdbx_seq_one_letter_code
_entity_poly.pdbx_strand_id
1 'polypeptide(L)'
;MDHRTLVFASVFPVPSLSHTTPTPIATPDLGFTAPGQSFGGPFGGASASTSIDQHREVKRNLAWSTATRFLSLPKLPQSEDVLSSAARPHKGTDVTEALEYLLVGEGQSIDGKEESLVDWCINEVRIHFVTYICPALQSLWESEIECHNAWNTLEETRRILLQVQHLYLQPFTEHILPIITTENVNREPDTPLTPGASRPPSFPAWRFHRDLHALFVHSLPSQRFSKTLSYALYDGGCRLFRIYVDKEDGAAAAGAAEDIPSLRKSIMKLLRGLQEVGLGGDQAQKAFAHAMNRLMSSFIVSHYMKVDWYARKSVVQHLRQWIKDGFSPLIRQVIDCLKDESSINLPNEVQQWQDMAIGRLGRARVENLFDFIINWDRSLGAILDIKEYLKTPAAKVHLSTSFSQQISRRLLHPGATTTYILNVYIYIIRAFNELEPKGVLLERVARPIRRYLKDRDDTARIIISSLLTDVNDEQGAMFASGGELSYEIAAEMQKPIATFVQDQDEDLNWGDMNWQPHPTDASPDYKKSKVEDVIWFLLTLYDREDFINELKNILGDHLLRSQDPEYEKEIRLLELIKLRLGDDKLQACEVMLRDVLDSKRINASIREGHDDDNDNDVVLLKTPILPSPHTPDTNNPHHPSLPRTPQAR
;
A
#
# COMPACT_ATOMS: atom_id res chain seq x y z
N MET A 1 7.60 -28.47 -44.57
CA MET A 1 7.89 -28.54 -43.12
C MET A 1 8.84 -27.41 -42.79
N ASP A 2 8.44 -26.53 -41.89
CA ASP A 2 9.18 -25.29 -41.61
C ASP A 2 10.37 -25.54 -40.66
N HIS A 3 11.43 -24.75 -40.80
CA HIS A 3 12.65 -24.84 -40.00
C HIS A 3 12.37 -24.73 -38.48
N ARG A 4 11.29 -24.05 -38.08
CA ARG A 4 10.85 -23.96 -36.68
C ARG A 4 10.38 -25.31 -36.10
N THR A 5 9.78 -26.16 -36.93
CA THR A 5 9.27 -27.47 -36.52
C THR A 5 10.40 -28.46 -36.24
N LEU A 6 11.54 -28.33 -36.95
CA LEU A 6 12.73 -29.15 -36.75
C LEU A 6 13.50 -28.81 -35.46
N VAL A 7 13.53 -27.54 -35.06
CA VAL A 7 14.18 -27.11 -33.82
C VAL A 7 13.37 -27.52 -32.58
N PHE A 8 12.04 -27.58 -32.70
CA PHE A 8 11.17 -28.10 -31.64
C PHE A 8 11.36 -29.62 -31.44
N ALA A 9 11.58 -30.35 -32.54
CA ALA A 9 11.81 -31.80 -32.55
C ALA A 9 13.18 -32.24 -32.00
N SER A 10 14.16 -31.33 -31.92
CA SER A 10 15.48 -31.62 -31.34
C SER A 10 15.54 -31.43 -29.82
N VAL A 11 14.61 -30.67 -29.24
CA VAL A 11 14.56 -30.39 -27.80
C VAL A 11 13.50 -31.26 -27.11
N PHE A 12 12.44 -31.65 -27.83
CA PHE A 12 11.44 -32.62 -27.40
C PHE A 12 11.42 -33.77 -28.40
N PRO A 13 11.66 -35.03 -27.99
CA PRO A 13 11.53 -36.16 -28.90
C PRO A 13 10.09 -36.19 -29.41
N VAL A 14 9.91 -35.94 -30.70
CA VAL A 14 8.61 -36.10 -31.36
C VAL A 14 8.30 -37.59 -31.29
N PRO A 15 7.20 -38.01 -30.62
CA PRO A 15 6.77 -39.39 -30.70
C PRO A 15 6.54 -39.68 -32.17
N SER A 16 7.20 -40.71 -32.66
CA SER A 16 7.08 -41.28 -33.99
C SER A 16 5.65 -41.14 -34.49
N LEU A 17 5.46 -40.50 -35.65
CA LEU A 17 4.23 -40.49 -36.44
C LEU A 17 3.87 -41.90 -37.00
N SER A 18 4.26 -42.96 -36.29
CA SER A 18 4.09 -44.35 -36.68
C SER A 18 3.31 -45.07 -35.59
N HIS A 19 2.09 -45.48 -35.93
CA HIS A 19 1.19 -46.39 -35.19
C HIS A 19 0.12 -45.76 -34.27
N THR A 20 -0.65 -44.76 -34.75
CA THR A 20 -1.88 -44.31 -34.04
C THR A 20 -3.17 -44.41 -34.87
N THR A 21 -3.16 -45.07 -36.02
CA THR A 21 -4.41 -45.50 -36.67
C THR A 21 -4.76 -46.93 -36.24
N PRO A 22 -6.02 -47.23 -35.87
CA PRO A 22 -6.46 -48.60 -35.72
C PRO A 22 -6.20 -49.32 -37.05
N THR A 23 -5.35 -50.34 -37.03
CA THR A 23 -5.17 -51.22 -38.19
C THR A 23 -6.54 -51.80 -38.51
N PRO A 24 -7.08 -51.62 -39.74
CA PRO A 24 -8.29 -52.35 -40.11
C PRO A 24 -8.00 -53.84 -39.93
N ILE A 25 -9.02 -54.62 -39.57
CA ILE A 25 -8.94 -56.08 -39.52
C ILE A 25 -8.74 -56.56 -40.97
N ALA A 26 -7.50 -56.48 -41.44
CA ALA A 26 -7.04 -57.11 -42.65
C ALA A 26 -6.40 -58.42 -42.21
N THR A 27 -6.95 -59.51 -42.74
CA THR A 27 -6.38 -60.85 -42.68
C THR A 27 -4.87 -60.78 -42.95
N PRO A 28 -4.01 -61.44 -42.16
CA PRO A 28 -2.57 -61.36 -42.41
C PRO A 28 -2.29 -61.91 -43.80
N ASP A 29 -1.61 -61.12 -44.62
CA ASP A 29 -1.15 -61.50 -45.94
C ASP A 29 -0.11 -62.61 -45.75
N LEU A 30 -0.50 -63.85 -46.05
CA LEU A 30 0.40 -65.00 -46.02
C LEU A 30 1.38 -64.83 -47.18
N GLY A 31 2.56 -64.28 -46.87
CA GLY A 31 3.64 -64.08 -47.82
C GLY A 31 3.93 -65.33 -48.66
N PHE A 32 4.19 -65.12 -49.95
CA PHE A 32 4.50 -66.17 -50.91
C PHE A 32 5.70 -67.02 -50.46
N THR A 33 5.53 -68.35 -50.47
CA THR A 33 6.62 -69.30 -50.31
C THR A 33 7.40 -69.45 -51.62
N ALA A 34 8.74 -69.46 -51.55
CA ALA A 34 9.59 -69.76 -52.69
C ALA A 34 9.46 -71.25 -53.11
N PRO A 35 9.71 -71.61 -54.39
CA PRO A 35 9.50 -72.98 -54.88
C PRO A 35 10.45 -73.95 -54.16
N GLY A 36 9.90 -74.96 -53.49
CA GLY A 36 10.65 -76.06 -52.87
C GLY A 36 10.60 -76.15 -51.34
N GLN A 37 9.91 -75.27 -50.64
CA GLN A 37 9.64 -75.43 -49.20
C GLN A 37 8.28 -76.08 -48.94
N SER A 38 8.28 -77.16 -48.15
CA SER A 38 7.06 -77.85 -47.72
C SER A 38 6.17 -76.94 -46.88
N PHE A 39 4.86 -77.00 -47.12
CA PHE A 39 3.81 -76.32 -46.39
C PHE A 39 3.84 -76.75 -44.91
N GLY A 40 4.47 -75.93 -44.06
CA GLY A 40 4.64 -76.23 -42.64
C GLY A 40 3.32 -76.08 -41.88
N GLY A 41 2.68 -77.20 -41.55
CA GLY A 41 1.66 -77.26 -40.50
C GLY A 41 2.21 -76.86 -39.12
N PRO A 42 1.35 -76.71 -38.10
CA PRO A 42 1.60 -75.91 -36.89
C PRO A 42 2.61 -76.49 -35.88
N PHE A 43 3.46 -77.43 -36.30
CA PHE A 43 4.44 -78.09 -35.46
C PHE A 43 5.79 -78.21 -36.21
N GLY A 44 6.37 -77.07 -36.60
CA GLY A 44 7.73 -76.97 -37.13
C GLY A 44 8.59 -76.18 -36.17
N GLY A 45 9.63 -76.80 -35.59
CA GLY A 45 10.38 -76.28 -34.45
C GLY A 45 11.11 -74.96 -34.72
N ALA A 46 10.53 -73.87 -34.23
CA ALA A 46 11.26 -72.68 -33.78
C ALA A 46 11.53 -72.83 -32.26
N SER A 47 12.59 -72.21 -31.73
CA SER A 47 12.86 -72.28 -30.29
C SER A 47 11.60 -71.86 -29.50
N ALA A 48 11.22 -72.64 -28.50
CA ALA A 48 9.98 -72.44 -27.74
C ALA A 48 9.86 -71.04 -27.11
N SER A 49 10.98 -70.32 -26.94
CA SER A 49 11.01 -68.92 -26.50
C SER A 49 10.49 -67.94 -27.56
N THR A 50 10.83 -68.14 -28.83
CA THR A 50 10.51 -67.18 -29.91
C THR A 50 9.04 -67.26 -30.33
N SER A 51 8.42 -68.45 -30.26
CA SER A 51 6.99 -68.62 -30.54
C SER A 51 6.10 -68.01 -29.45
N ILE A 52 6.52 -68.07 -28.17
CA ILE A 52 5.76 -67.51 -27.05
C ILE A 52 5.78 -65.98 -27.11
N ASP A 53 6.91 -65.38 -27.42
CA ASP A 53 7.03 -63.92 -27.61
C ASP A 53 6.19 -63.42 -28.79
N GLN A 54 6.20 -64.10 -29.94
CA GLN A 54 5.36 -63.76 -31.09
C GLN A 54 3.86 -63.90 -30.79
N HIS A 55 3.44 -64.95 -30.07
CA HIS A 55 2.05 -65.13 -29.68
C HIS A 55 1.59 -64.08 -28.66
N ARG A 56 2.48 -63.67 -27.75
CA ARG A 56 2.25 -62.58 -26.80
C ARG A 56 2.10 -61.24 -27.51
N GLU A 57 2.97 -60.93 -28.48
CA GLU A 57 2.90 -59.71 -29.30
C GLU A 57 1.59 -59.61 -30.09
N VAL A 58 1.15 -60.69 -30.74
CA VAL A 58 -0.10 -60.70 -31.53
C VAL A 58 -1.33 -60.53 -30.64
N LYS A 59 -1.38 -61.24 -29.50
CA LYS A 59 -2.48 -61.08 -28.52
C LYS A 59 -2.51 -59.69 -27.92
N ARG A 60 -1.35 -59.13 -27.60
CA ARG A 60 -1.20 -57.76 -27.10
C ARG A 60 -1.65 -56.73 -28.12
N ASN A 61 -1.29 -56.88 -29.40
CA ASN A 61 -1.72 -55.96 -30.46
C ASN A 61 -3.25 -55.99 -30.68
N LEU A 62 -3.86 -57.16 -30.63
CA LEU A 62 -5.32 -57.30 -30.72
C LEU A 62 -6.01 -56.63 -29.52
N ALA A 63 -5.57 -56.97 -28.29
CA ALA A 63 -6.09 -56.36 -27.07
C ALA A 63 -5.88 -54.84 -27.06
N TRP A 64 -4.73 -54.36 -27.52
CA TRP A 64 -4.39 -52.94 -27.64
C TRP A 64 -5.31 -52.22 -28.61
N SER A 65 -5.56 -52.78 -29.80
CA SER A 65 -6.47 -52.18 -30.78
C SER A 65 -7.93 -52.11 -30.28
N THR A 66 -8.38 -53.13 -29.55
CA THR A 66 -9.73 -53.17 -28.96
C THR A 66 -9.86 -52.16 -27.81
N ALA A 67 -8.86 -52.10 -26.92
CA ALA A 67 -8.85 -51.17 -25.79
C ALA A 67 -8.74 -49.71 -26.24
N THR A 68 -7.82 -49.40 -27.16
CA THR A 68 -7.62 -48.03 -27.67
C THR A 68 -8.81 -47.52 -28.48
N ARG A 69 -9.50 -48.37 -29.26
CA ARG A 69 -10.72 -48.00 -29.97
C ARG A 69 -11.89 -47.71 -29.03
N PHE A 70 -11.96 -48.38 -27.89
CA PHE A 70 -12.98 -48.14 -26.88
C PHE A 70 -12.69 -46.89 -26.05
N LEU A 71 -11.42 -46.65 -25.71
CA LEU A 71 -10.96 -45.53 -24.88
C LEU A 71 -10.71 -44.24 -25.67
N SER A 72 -10.62 -44.29 -27.00
CA SER A 72 -10.40 -43.12 -27.84
C SER A 72 -11.53 -42.09 -27.68
N LEU A 73 -11.15 -40.82 -27.60
CA LEU A 73 -12.08 -39.73 -27.39
C LEU A 73 -12.86 -39.43 -28.69
N PRO A 74 -14.17 -39.12 -28.59
CA PRO A 74 -14.99 -38.77 -29.76
C PRO A 74 -14.47 -37.47 -30.38
N LYS A 75 -14.33 -37.43 -31.71
CA LYS A 75 -13.98 -36.21 -32.45
C LYS A 75 -15.13 -35.21 -32.31
N LEU A 76 -14.90 -34.09 -31.63
CA LEU A 76 -15.92 -33.04 -31.51
C LEU A 76 -16.11 -32.30 -32.85
N PRO A 77 -17.34 -32.19 -33.39
CA PRO A 77 -17.62 -31.30 -34.50
C PRO A 77 -17.50 -29.84 -34.04
N GLN A 78 -17.09 -28.93 -34.93
CA GLN A 78 -16.79 -27.51 -34.69
C GLN A 78 -18.01 -26.63 -34.31
N SER A 79 -19.12 -27.21 -33.83
CA SER A 79 -20.34 -26.51 -33.44
C SER A 79 -20.49 -26.53 -31.92
N GLU A 80 -20.73 -25.36 -31.32
CA GLU A 80 -20.61 -25.04 -29.88
C GLU A 80 -21.50 -25.84 -28.90
N ASP A 81 -22.29 -26.81 -29.35
CA ASP A 81 -23.44 -27.29 -28.57
C ASP A 81 -23.68 -28.81 -28.63
N VAL A 82 -22.69 -29.65 -28.29
CA VAL A 82 -22.91 -31.13 -28.18
C VAL A 82 -22.01 -31.83 -27.13
N LEU A 83 -21.55 -31.14 -26.08
CA LEU A 83 -20.76 -31.80 -25.01
C LEU A 83 -21.58 -32.79 -24.14
N SER A 84 -22.90 -32.89 -24.37
CA SER A 84 -23.84 -33.70 -23.59
C SER A 84 -24.25 -35.03 -24.24
N SER A 85 -23.84 -35.33 -25.48
CA SER A 85 -24.30 -36.57 -26.17
C SER A 85 -23.26 -37.18 -27.10
N ALA A 86 -22.06 -37.45 -26.60
CA ALA A 86 -21.23 -38.47 -27.23
C ALA A 86 -21.58 -39.83 -26.62
N ALA A 87 -22.53 -40.54 -27.21
CA ALA A 87 -22.87 -41.91 -26.84
C ALA A 87 -21.61 -42.78 -26.94
N ARG A 88 -21.10 -43.22 -25.78
CA ARG A 88 -19.94 -44.10 -25.72
C ARG A 88 -20.32 -45.50 -26.16
N PRO A 89 -19.42 -46.24 -26.83
CA PRO A 89 -19.66 -47.63 -27.15
C PRO A 89 -19.92 -48.44 -25.86
N HIS A 90 -20.81 -49.42 -25.93
CA HIS A 90 -21.18 -50.25 -24.79
C HIS A 90 -20.00 -51.16 -24.39
N LYS A 91 -19.78 -51.39 -23.08
CA LYS A 91 -18.75 -52.29 -22.56
C LYS A 91 -19.05 -53.74 -22.96
N GLY A 92 -18.45 -54.22 -24.05
CA GLY A 92 -18.48 -55.64 -24.41
C GLY A 92 -17.54 -56.47 -23.53
N THR A 93 -17.82 -57.76 -23.36
CA THR A 93 -16.98 -58.71 -22.61
C THR A 93 -15.54 -58.75 -23.16
N ASP A 94 -15.39 -58.63 -24.48
CA ASP A 94 -14.08 -58.61 -25.16
C ASP A 94 -13.24 -57.38 -24.77
N VAL A 95 -13.89 -56.26 -24.43
CA VAL A 95 -13.23 -55.04 -23.98
C VAL A 95 -12.75 -55.18 -22.54
N THR A 96 -13.52 -55.88 -21.69
CA THR A 96 -13.13 -56.10 -20.30
C THR A 96 -11.93 -57.03 -20.20
N GLU A 97 -11.93 -58.11 -20.98
CA GLU A 97 -10.81 -59.04 -21.08
C GLU A 97 -9.55 -58.38 -21.65
N ALA A 98 -9.70 -57.52 -22.67
CA ALA A 98 -8.58 -56.73 -23.22
C ALA A 98 -7.99 -55.73 -22.21
N LEU A 99 -8.83 -55.03 -21.42
CA LEU A 99 -8.39 -54.08 -20.40
C LEU A 99 -7.70 -54.79 -19.23
N GLU A 100 -8.22 -55.93 -18.77
CA GLU A 100 -7.60 -56.76 -17.74
C GLU A 100 -6.26 -57.33 -18.21
N TYR A 101 -6.17 -57.83 -19.45
CA TYR A 101 -4.92 -58.35 -20.01
C TYR A 101 -3.80 -57.31 -20.11
N LEU A 102 -4.12 -56.05 -20.46
CA LEU A 102 -3.14 -54.96 -20.64
C LEU A 102 -2.78 -54.24 -19.33
N LEU A 103 -3.72 -54.12 -18.39
CA LEU A 103 -3.49 -53.43 -17.11
C LEU A 103 -2.96 -54.36 -16.02
N VAL A 104 -3.25 -55.65 -16.08
CA VAL A 104 -3.02 -56.62 -14.98
C VAL A 104 -2.28 -57.88 -15.44
N GLY A 105 -2.62 -58.39 -16.62
CA GLY A 105 -2.08 -59.65 -17.16
C GLY A 105 -0.68 -59.58 -17.77
N GLU A 106 -0.32 -60.63 -18.52
CA GLU A 106 0.98 -60.79 -19.20
C GLU A 106 1.27 -59.71 -20.27
N GLY A 107 0.29 -58.86 -20.58
CA GLY A 107 0.40 -57.73 -21.50
C GLY A 107 0.96 -56.45 -20.89
N GLN A 108 1.28 -56.43 -19.58
CA GLN A 108 1.94 -55.29 -18.94
C GLN A 108 3.31 -54.99 -19.58
N SER A 109 3.66 -53.71 -19.64
CA SER A 109 4.99 -53.26 -20.10
C SER A 109 6.04 -53.64 -19.05
N ILE A 110 6.76 -54.73 -19.30
CA ILE A 110 7.76 -55.28 -18.36
C ILE A 110 9.12 -54.57 -18.50
N ASP A 111 9.39 -53.90 -19.64
CA ASP A 111 10.76 -53.51 -20.01
C ASP A 111 10.93 -52.05 -20.52
N GLY A 112 9.92 -51.19 -20.33
CA GLY A 112 9.99 -49.76 -20.71
C GLY A 112 10.08 -49.47 -22.23
N LYS A 113 10.20 -50.51 -23.06
CA LYS A 113 10.15 -50.45 -24.54
C LYS A 113 8.73 -50.35 -25.09
N GLU A 114 7.74 -50.63 -24.26
CA GLU A 114 6.33 -50.74 -24.62
C GLU A 114 5.50 -49.68 -23.91
N GLU A 115 4.65 -48.95 -24.64
CA GLU A 115 3.78 -47.92 -24.04
C GLU A 115 2.77 -48.54 -23.07
N SER A 116 2.66 -47.95 -21.88
CA SER A 116 1.60 -48.26 -20.92
C SER A 116 0.27 -47.71 -21.43
N LEU A 117 -0.82 -48.44 -21.22
CA LEU A 117 -2.17 -47.98 -21.59
C LEU A 117 -2.53 -46.65 -20.90
N VAL A 118 -2.00 -46.41 -19.69
CA VAL A 118 -2.20 -45.14 -18.95
C VAL A 118 -1.45 -43.98 -19.63
N ASP A 119 -0.22 -44.22 -20.09
CA ASP A 119 0.59 -43.21 -20.79
C ASP A 119 0.00 -42.89 -22.17
N TRP A 120 -0.53 -43.90 -22.87
CA TRP A 120 -1.30 -43.71 -24.10
C TRP A 120 -2.56 -42.87 -23.87
N CYS A 121 -3.33 -43.14 -22.81
CA CYS A 121 -4.52 -42.34 -22.48
C CYS A 121 -4.16 -40.87 -22.19
N ILE A 122 -3.06 -40.64 -21.46
CA ILE A 122 -2.56 -39.28 -21.19
C ILE A 122 -2.15 -38.56 -22.49
N ASN A 123 -1.52 -39.29 -23.42
CA ASN A 123 -1.14 -38.75 -24.72
C ASN A 123 -2.35 -38.45 -25.60
N GLU A 124 -3.35 -39.33 -25.63
CA GLU A 124 -4.59 -39.13 -26.39
C GLU A 124 -5.38 -37.92 -25.88
N VAL A 125 -5.47 -37.75 -24.55
CA VAL A 125 -6.06 -36.57 -23.91
C VAL A 125 -5.30 -35.29 -24.30
N ARG A 126 -3.96 -35.34 -24.34
CA ARG A 126 -3.12 -34.22 -24.74
C ARG A 126 -3.37 -33.83 -26.21
N ILE A 127 -3.40 -34.80 -27.12
CA ILE A 127 -3.65 -34.57 -28.56
C ILE A 127 -5.04 -33.99 -28.77
N HIS A 128 -6.06 -34.58 -28.14
CA HIS A 128 -7.43 -34.10 -28.23
C HIS A 128 -7.56 -32.66 -27.67
N PHE A 129 -6.92 -32.37 -26.54
CA PHE A 129 -6.91 -31.03 -25.94
C PHE A 129 -6.28 -29.97 -26.85
N VAL A 130 -5.11 -30.24 -27.41
CA VAL A 130 -4.41 -29.31 -28.31
C VAL A 130 -5.20 -29.07 -29.60
N THR A 131 -5.86 -30.10 -30.13
CA THR A 131 -6.55 -30.03 -31.42
C THR A 131 -7.89 -29.30 -31.34
N TYR A 132 -8.69 -29.54 -30.29
CA TYR A 132 -10.09 -29.09 -30.24
C TYR A 132 -10.38 -28.01 -29.19
N ILE A 133 -9.67 -28.01 -28.06
CA ILE A 133 -10.01 -27.16 -26.90
C ILE A 133 -9.08 -25.96 -26.79
N CYS A 134 -7.79 -26.16 -27.05
CA CYS A 134 -6.79 -25.09 -27.04
C CYS A 134 -7.18 -23.92 -27.98
N PRO A 135 -7.65 -24.14 -29.23
CA PRO A 135 -8.07 -23.05 -30.10
C PRO A 135 -9.26 -22.25 -29.57
N ALA A 136 -10.23 -22.92 -28.92
CA ALA A 136 -11.40 -22.27 -28.33
C ALA A 136 -11.04 -21.41 -27.11
N LEU A 137 -10.11 -21.89 -26.27
CA LEU A 137 -9.57 -21.11 -25.17
C LEU A 137 -8.71 -19.95 -25.69
N GLN A 138 -7.91 -20.19 -26.73
CA GLN A 138 -7.07 -19.17 -27.33
C GLN A 138 -7.91 -18.04 -27.95
N SER A 139 -9.01 -18.33 -28.66
CA SER A 139 -9.91 -17.29 -29.19
C SER A 139 -10.57 -16.44 -28.10
N LEU A 140 -10.91 -17.05 -26.96
CA LEU A 140 -11.48 -16.32 -25.82
C LEU A 140 -10.47 -15.37 -25.17
N TRP A 141 -9.20 -15.78 -25.08
CA TRP A 141 -8.15 -15.04 -24.38
C TRP A 141 -7.29 -14.13 -25.28
N GLU A 142 -7.38 -14.27 -26.61
CA GLU A 142 -6.75 -13.36 -27.59
C GLU A 142 -7.52 -12.06 -27.77
N SER A 143 -8.84 -12.08 -27.57
CA SER A 143 -9.68 -10.88 -27.60
C SER A 143 -9.34 -9.92 -26.43
N GLU A 144 -9.51 -8.61 -26.64
CA GLU A 144 -9.35 -7.63 -25.57
C GLU A 144 -10.46 -7.80 -24.52
N ILE A 145 -10.07 -8.25 -23.31
CA ILE A 145 -11.02 -8.45 -22.21
C ILE A 145 -11.30 -7.09 -21.56
N GLU A 146 -12.47 -6.52 -21.85
CA GLU A 146 -12.96 -5.33 -21.17
C GLU A 146 -13.20 -5.62 -19.68
N CYS A 147 -12.95 -4.62 -18.83
CA CYS A 147 -13.01 -4.75 -17.37
C CYS A 147 -14.35 -5.30 -16.84
N HIS A 148 -15.47 -5.01 -17.51
CA HIS A 148 -16.79 -5.50 -17.11
C HIS A 148 -17.03 -6.97 -17.49
N ASN A 149 -16.34 -7.48 -18.51
CA ASN A 149 -16.45 -8.86 -18.99
C ASN A 149 -15.47 -9.81 -18.30
N ALA A 150 -14.51 -9.30 -17.53
CA ALA A 150 -13.50 -10.09 -16.84
C ALA A 150 -14.09 -11.23 -15.99
N TRP A 151 -15.21 -10.99 -15.30
CA TRP A 151 -15.89 -12.01 -14.51
C TRP A 151 -16.49 -13.11 -15.40
N ASN A 152 -17.16 -12.72 -16.48
CA ASN A 152 -17.81 -13.64 -17.41
C ASN A 152 -16.78 -14.50 -18.15
N THR A 153 -15.67 -13.92 -18.59
CA THR A 153 -14.59 -14.66 -19.25
C THR A 153 -13.96 -15.71 -18.32
N LEU A 154 -13.80 -15.40 -17.02
CA LEU A 154 -13.29 -16.36 -16.03
C LEU A 154 -14.29 -17.49 -15.77
N GLU A 155 -15.58 -17.17 -15.66
CA GLU A 155 -16.63 -18.16 -15.44
C GLU A 155 -16.81 -19.08 -16.65
N GLU A 156 -16.69 -18.53 -17.86
CA GLU A 156 -16.75 -19.28 -19.12
C GLU A 156 -15.52 -20.20 -19.28
N THR A 157 -14.33 -19.68 -18.94
CA THR A 157 -13.10 -20.49 -18.90
C THR A 157 -13.23 -21.64 -17.89
N ARG A 158 -13.79 -21.37 -16.70
CA ARG A 158 -14.08 -22.40 -15.69
C ARG A 158 -15.06 -23.45 -16.21
N ARG A 159 -16.14 -23.01 -16.87
CA ARG A 159 -17.19 -23.89 -17.43
C ARG A 159 -16.61 -24.86 -18.46
N ILE A 160 -15.86 -24.35 -19.43
CA ILE A 160 -15.22 -25.15 -20.48
C ILE A 160 -14.26 -26.16 -19.85
N LEU A 161 -13.37 -25.70 -18.97
CA LEU A 161 -12.35 -26.58 -18.38
C LEU A 161 -12.96 -27.65 -17.46
N LEU A 162 -14.02 -27.36 -16.70
CA LEU A 162 -14.73 -28.36 -15.90
C LEU A 162 -15.43 -29.41 -16.77
N GLN A 163 -16.10 -28.99 -17.85
CA GLN A 163 -16.74 -29.92 -18.78
C GLN A 163 -15.71 -30.86 -19.42
N VAL A 164 -14.57 -30.33 -19.80
CA VAL A 164 -13.43 -31.08 -20.36
C VAL A 164 -12.83 -32.03 -19.34
N GLN A 165 -12.63 -31.57 -18.10
CA GLN A 165 -12.13 -32.41 -17.02
C GLN A 165 -13.05 -33.59 -16.74
N HIS A 166 -14.37 -33.37 -16.69
CA HIS A 166 -15.35 -34.46 -16.57
C HIS A 166 -15.30 -35.42 -17.76
N LEU A 167 -15.20 -34.92 -18.99
CA LEU A 167 -15.12 -35.75 -20.19
C LEU A 167 -13.89 -36.68 -20.16
N TYR A 168 -12.74 -36.17 -19.72
CA TYR A 168 -11.46 -36.90 -19.69
C TYR A 168 -11.30 -37.82 -18.49
N LEU A 169 -11.85 -37.44 -17.33
CA LEU A 169 -11.78 -38.28 -16.14
C LEU A 169 -12.77 -39.44 -16.19
N GLN A 170 -13.94 -39.28 -16.82
CA GLN A 170 -14.99 -40.30 -16.82
C GLN A 170 -14.54 -41.68 -17.35
N PRO A 171 -13.87 -41.84 -18.52
CA PRO A 171 -13.41 -43.15 -18.99
C PRO A 171 -12.35 -43.75 -18.06
N PHE A 172 -11.50 -42.89 -17.48
CA PHE A 172 -10.45 -43.31 -16.57
C PHE A 172 -11.02 -43.82 -15.24
N THR A 173 -12.00 -43.11 -14.66
CA THR A 173 -12.62 -43.49 -13.38
C THR A 173 -13.59 -44.66 -13.50
N GLU A 174 -14.32 -44.79 -14.62
CA GLU A 174 -15.31 -45.86 -14.81
C GLU A 174 -14.71 -47.19 -15.27
N HIS A 175 -13.58 -47.17 -16.00
CA HIS A 175 -13.07 -48.37 -16.69
C HIS A 175 -11.64 -48.75 -16.32
N ILE A 176 -10.77 -47.79 -15.99
CA ILE A 176 -9.35 -48.06 -15.72
C ILE A 176 -9.07 -48.14 -14.22
N LEU A 177 -9.62 -47.20 -13.43
CA LEU A 177 -9.42 -47.12 -11.99
C LEU A 177 -9.93 -48.36 -11.23
N PRO A 178 -11.12 -48.93 -11.51
CA PRO A 178 -11.64 -50.08 -10.78
C PRO A 178 -10.74 -51.31 -10.92
N ILE A 179 -10.25 -51.58 -12.14
CA ILE A 179 -9.38 -52.72 -12.46
C ILE A 179 -8.05 -52.63 -11.70
N ILE A 180 -7.47 -51.42 -11.62
CA ILE A 180 -6.23 -51.17 -10.86
C ILE A 180 -6.47 -51.29 -9.34
N THR A 181 -7.63 -50.86 -8.85
CA THR A 181 -7.94 -50.92 -7.41
C THR A 181 -8.32 -52.32 -6.92
N THR A 182 -9.04 -53.12 -7.71
CA THR A 182 -9.44 -54.49 -7.34
C THR A 182 -8.24 -55.42 -7.21
N GLU A 183 -7.22 -55.25 -8.05
CA GLU A 183 -5.95 -55.98 -7.96
C GLU A 183 -5.13 -55.61 -6.72
N ASN A 184 -5.05 -54.32 -6.37
CA ASN A 184 -4.34 -53.89 -5.16
C ASN A 184 -5.00 -54.41 -3.87
N VAL A 185 -6.30 -54.71 -3.89
CA VAL A 185 -7.03 -55.35 -2.77
C VAL A 185 -6.85 -56.87 -2.78
N ASN A 186 -6.68 -57.49 -3.96
CA ASN A 186 -6.42 -58.94 -4.08
C ASN A 186 -4.95 -59.32 -3.80
N ARG A 187 -4.03 -58.34 -3.69
CA ARG A 187 -2.63 -58.52 -3.32
C ARG A 187 -2.35 -58.06 -1.88
N GLU A 188 -2.59 -58.91 -0.89
CA GLU A 188 -1.92 -58.89 0.44
C GLU A 188 -1.84 -60.33 1.01
N PRO A 189 -0.83 -60.73 1.82
CA PRO A 189 0.55 -60.25 1.94
C PRO A 189 1.55 -61.43 2.11
N ASP A 190 1.89 -62.20 1.08
CA ASP A 190 2.85 -63.31 1.21
C ASP A 190 4.21 -63.02 0.56
N THR A 191 4.89 -61.93 0.95
CA THR A 191 6.36 -61.83 0.81
C THR A 191 6.94 -60.74 1.72
N PRO A 192 7.97 -61.02 2.53
CA PRO A 192 8.55 -60.02 3.43
C PRO A 192 9.19 -58.85 2.67
N LEU A 193 8.59 -57.68 2.92
CA LEU A 193 8.96 -56.29 2.66
C LEU A 193 10.46 -56.00 2.37
N THR A 194 10.72 -55.51 1.16
CA THR A 194 11.84 -54.59 0.88
C THR A 194 11.31 -53.15 1.04
N PRO A 195 11.95 -52.26 1.81
CA PRO A 195 11.43 -50.92 2.07
C PRO A 195 11.66 -50.03 0.85
N GLY A 196 10.63 -49.73 0.06
CA GLY A 196 10.76 -48.74 -1.00
C GLY A 196 9.65 -48.57 -2.05
N ALA A 197 8.65 -49.45 -2.16
CA ALA A 197 7.71 -49.36 -3.29
C ALA A 197 6.27 -49.80 -3.03
N SER A 198 5.69 -49.54 -1.85
CA SER A 198 4.23 -49.50 -1.72
C SER A 198 3.71 -48.21 -2.37
N ARG A 199 3.51 -48.21 -3.70
CA ARG A 199 2.82 -47.12 -4.39
C ARG A 199 1.36 -47.14 -3.94
N PRO A 200 0.81 -46.03 -3.40
CA PRO A 200 -0.58 -46.01 -2.99
C PRO A 200 -1.50 -46.27 -4.19
N PRO A 201 -2.66 -46.92 -4.00
CA PRO A 201 -3.60 -47.29 -5.07
C PRO A 201 -4.13 -46.09 -5.87
N SER A 202 -3.94 -44.86 -5.37
CA SER A 202 -4.31 -43.58 -5.98
C SER A 202 -3.24 -42.95 -6.89
N PHE A 203 -2.03 -43.51 -6.96
CA PHE A 203 -0.91 -42.90 -7.67
C PHE A 203 -1.12 -42.70 -9.18
N PRO A 204 -1.75 -43.63 -9.94
CA PRO A 204 -2.05 -43.41 -11.36
C PRO A 204 -3.10 -42.33 -11.58
N ALA A 205 -4.12 -42.26 -10.71
CA ALA A 205 -5.16 -41.24 -10.75
C ALA A 205 -4.59 -39.85 -10.43
N TRP A 206 -3.72 -39.76 -9.43
CA TRP A 206 -3.04 -38.51 -9.08
C TRP A 206 -2.13 -38.02 -10.21
N ARG A 207 -1.38 -38.92 -10.85
CA ARG A 207 -0.55 -38.57 -12.03
C ARG A 207 -1.40 -38.03 -13.18
N PHE A 208 -2.51 -38.71 -13.49
CA PHE A 208 -3.44 -38.28 -14.54
C PHE A 208 -4.02 -36.88 -14.25
N HIS A 209 -4.48 -36.62 -13.02
CA HIS A 209 -4.96 -35.30 -12.62
C HIS A 209 -3.87 -34.24 -12.70
N ARG A 210 -2.67 -34.52 -12.18
CA ARG A 210 -1.54 -33.58 -12.23
C ARG A 210 -1.17 -33.20 -13.66
N ASP A 211 -1.11 -34.17 -14.56
CA ASP A 211 -0.72 -33.93 -15.95
C ASP A 211 -1.82 -33.19 -16.71
N LEU A 212 -3.10 -33.44 -16.40
CA LEU A 212 -4.25 -32.70 -16.92
C LEU A 212 -4.26 -31.23 -16.42
N HIS A 213 -4.01 -31.01 -15.13
CA HIS A 213 -3.87 -29.65 -14.57
C HIS A 213 -2.69 -28.89 -15.17
N ALA A 214 -1.57 -29.58 -15.42
CA ALA A 214 -0.43 -28.98 -16.11
C ALA A 214 -0.79 -28.54 -17.54
N LEU A 215 -1.54 -29.35 -18.29
CA LEU A 215 -2.03 -28.98 -19.63
C LEU A 215 -2.91 -27.71 -19.59
N PHE A 216 -3.82 -27.61 -18.62
CA PHE A 216 -4.69 -26.45 -18.48
C PHE A 216 -3.93 -25.18 -18.13
N VAL A 217 -2.97 -25.26 -17.19
CA VAL A 217 -2.14 -24.12 -16.81
C VAL A 217 -1.31 -23.60 -18.00
N HIS A 218 -0.79 -24.49 -18.85
CA HIS A 218 0.01 -24.12 -20.01
C HIS A 218 -0.82 -23.63 -21.21
N SER A 219 -2.12 -23.91 -21.24
CA SER A 219 -3.03 -23.47 -22.31
C SER A 219 -3.42 -22.00 -22.24
N LEU A 220 -3.35 -21.41 -21.04
CA LEU A 220 -3.77 -20.03 -20.78
C LEU A 220 -2.56 -19.10 -20.74
N PRO A 221 -2.64 -17.88 -21.31
CA PRO A 221 -1.59 -16.88 -21.14
C PRO A 221 -1.49 -16.46 -19.67
N SER A 222 -0.50 -17.02 -18.95
CA SER A 222 -0.36 -16.91 -17.49
C SER A 222 -0.40 -15.46 -16.96
N GLN A 223 0.22 -14.52 -17.67
CA GLN A 223 0.21 -13.10 -17.30
C GLN A 223 -1.16 -12.43 -17.49
N ARG A 224 -1.89 -12.77 -18.56
CA ARG A 224 -3.23 -12.20 -18.82
C ARG A 224 -4.22 -12.77 -17.83
N PHE A 225 -4.20 -14.09 -17.63
CA PHE A 225 -5.03 -14.77 -16.63
C PHE A 225 -4.84 -14.18 -15.23
N SER A 226 -3.59 -14.06 -14.77
CA SER A 226 -3.29 -13.49 -13.45
C SER A 226 -3.80 -12.04 -13.31
N LYS A 227 -3.65 -11.21 -14.35
CA LYS A 227 -4.16 -9.83 -14.37
C LYS A 227 -5.70 -9.79 -14.33
N THR A 228 -6.37 -10.54 -15.19
CA THR A 228 -7.85 -10.60 -15.26
C THR A 228 -8.44 -11.11 -13.95
N LEU A 229 -7.85 -12.18 -13.38
CA LEU A 229 -8.25 -12.70 -12.08
C LEU A 229 -8.01 -11.67 -10.96
N SER A 230 -6.88 -10.98 -10.96
CA SER A 230 -6.60 -9.94 -9.96
C SER A 230 -7.58 -8.77 -10.06
N TYR A 231 -8.01 -8.40 -11.27
CA TYR A 231 -8.99 -7.35 -11.50
C TYR A 231 -10.39 -7.78 -11.04
N ALA A 232 -10.85 -8.97 -11.43
CA ALA A 232 -12.16 -9.50 -11.04
C ALA A 232 -12.29 -9.65 -9.52
N LEU A 233 -11.23 -10.14 -8.85
CA LEU A 233 -11.19 -10.25 -7.39
C LEU A 233 -11.12 -8.88 -6.71
N TYR A 234 -10.41 -7.92 -7.30
CA TYR A 234 -10.39 -6.54 -6.81
C TYR A 234 -11.75 -5.87 -6.95
N ASP A 235 -12.42 -5.98 -8.10
CA ASP A 235 -13.76 -5.43 -8.33
C ASP A 235 -14.79 -6.04 -7.36
N GLY A 236 -14.81 -7.37 -7.27
CA GLY A 236 -15.67 -8.08 -6.31
C GLY A 236 -15.39 -7.69 -4.86
N GLY A 237 -14.11 -7.51 -4.49
CA GLY A 237 -13.71 -7.01 -3.18
C GLY A 237 -14.16 -5.56 -2.93
N CYS A 238 -14.03 -4.68 -3.92
CA CYS A 238 -14.47 -3.29 -3.82
C CYS A 238 -15.98 -3.17 -3.63
N ARG A 239 -16.78 -4.01 -4.30
CA ARG A 239 -18.22 -4.10 -4.09
C ARG A 239 -18.55 -4.66 -2.69
N LEU A 240 -17.85 -5.71 -2.27
CA LEU A 240 -18.02 -6.30 -0.93
C LEU A 240 -17.79 -5.29 0.20
N PHE A 241 -16.76 -4.45 0.07
CA PHE A 241 -16.42 -3.40 1.05
C PHE A 241 -17.01 -2.01 0.72
N ARG A 242 -17.90 -1.91 -0.27
CA ARG A 242 -18.59 -0.67 -0.67
C ARG A 242 -17.64 0.52 -0.90
N ILE A 243 -16.57 0.30 -1.64
CA ILE A 243 -15.57 1.35 -1.94
C ILE A 243 -16.10 2.35 -2.97
N TYR A 244 -16.94 1.92 -3.91
CA TYR A 244 -17.41 2.76 -5.04
C TYR A 244 -18.68 3.58 -4.79
N VAL A 245 -19.27 3.52 -3.58
CA VAL A 245 -20.60 4.09 -3.33
C VAL A 245 -20.63 5.63 -3.38
N ASP A 246 -19.47 6.30 -3.31
CA ASP A 246 -19.40 7.77 -3.17
C ASP A 246 -18.95 8.52 -4.45
N LYS A 247 -18.71 7.86 -5.59
CA LYS A 247 -18.02 8.50 -6.74
C LYS A 247 -18.85 8.81 -7.98
N GLU A 248 -20.12 8.43 -8.04
CA GLU A 248 -21.00 8.86 -9.13
C GLU A 248 -22.24 9.54 -8.57
N ASP A 249 -22.56 10.67 -9.19
CA ASP A 249 -23.63 11.62 -8.92
C ASP A 249 -24.95 11.02 -8.42
N GLY A 250 -25.70 11.82 -7.68
CA GLY A 250 -27.01 11.53 -7.08
C GLY A 250 -28.16 11.17 -8.03
N ALA A 251 -27.93 10.31 -9.03
CA ALA A 251 -28.93 9.80 -9.95
C ALA A 251 -28.86 8.27 -10.17
N ALA A 252 -27.95 7.52 -9.53
CA ALA A 252 -27.89 6.05 -9.68
C ALA A 252 -27.80 5.24 -8.37
N ALA A 253 -27.98 5.85 -7.20
CA ALA A 253 -27.95 5.16 -5.91
C ALA A 253 -29.25 4.36 -5.56
N ALA A 254 -29.97 3.88 -6.59
CA ALA A 254 -31.16 3.04 -6.44
C ALA A 254 -31.15 1.80 -7.35
N GLY A 255 -30.00 1.43 -7.93
CA GLY A 255 -29.81 0.21 -8.70
C GLY A 255 -29.20 -0.91 -7.85
N ALA A 256 -30.06 -1.70 -7.21
CA ALA A 256 -29.76 -2.92 -6.45
C ALA A 256 -28.79 -2.75 -5.26
N ALA A 257 -29.35 -2.89 -4.04
CA ALA A 257 -28.57 -3.48 -2.97
C ALA A 257 -28.13 -4.87 -3.44
N GLU A 258 -26.94 -4.97 -4.07
CA GLU A 258 -26.33 -6.25 -4.35
C GLU A 258 -26.26 -7.00 -3.02
N ASP A 259 -26.89 -8.18 -2.96
CA ASP A 259 -26.84 -9.02 -1.78
C ASP A 259 -25.37 -9.39 -1.53
N ILE A 260 -24.70 -8.64 -0.66
CA ILE A 260 -23.32 -8.87 -0.17
C ILE A 260 -23.04 -10.37 0.10
N PRO A 261 -23.94 -11.14 0.75
CA PRO A 261 -23.72 -12.57 0.94
C PRO A 261 -23.77 -13.38 -0.36
N SER A 262 -24.57 -12.98 -1.36
CA SER A 262 -24.64 -13.65 -2.66
C SER A 262 -23.37 -13.42 -3.48
N LEU A 263 -22.83 -12.19 -3.48
CA LEU A 263 -21.59 -11.84 -4.15
C LEU A 263 -20.41 -12.60 -3.53
N ARG A 264 -20.34 -12.64 -2.19
CA ARG A 264 -19.35 -13.44 -1.47
C ARG A 264 -19.42 -14.91 -1.89
N LYS A 265 -20.61 -15.53 -1.91
CA LYS A 265 -20.80 -16.91 -2.36
C LYS A 265 -20.36 -17.11 -3.81
N SER A 266 -20.65 -16.16 -4.69
CA SER A 266 -20.24 -16.20 -6.10
C SER A 266 -18.71 -16.22 -6.26
N ILE A 267 -17.99 -15.36 -5.52
CA ILE A 267 -16.52 -15.35 -5.47
C ILE A 267 -15.98 -16.69 -4.97
N MET A 268 -16.54 -17.22 -3.89
CA MET A 268 -16.10 -18.52 -3.37
C MET A 268 -16.34 -19.66 -4.37
N LYS A 269 -17.46 -19.63 -5.11
CA LYS A 269 -17.80 -20.64 -6.12
C LYS A 269 -16.84 -20.59 -7.31
N LEU A 270 -16.53 -19.39 -7.81
CA LEU A 270 -15.56 -19.19 -8.89
C LEU A 270 -14.19 -19.73 -8.48
N LEU A 271 -13.70 -19.35 -7.29
CA LEU A 271 -12.39 -19.80 -6.78
C LEU A 271 -12.32 -21.31 -6.56
N ARG A 272 -13.36 -21.92 -5.98
CA ARG A 272 -13.43 -23.37 -5.81
C ARG A 272 -13.39 -24.10 -7.15
N GLY A 273 -14.16 -23.65 -8.14
CA GLY A 273 -14.12 -24.27 -9.46
C GLY A 273 -12.80 -24.03 -10.21
N LEU A 274 -12.10 -22.92 -9.95
CA LEU A 274 -10.73 -22.73 -10.45
C LEU A 274 -9.73 -23.67 -9.76
N GLN A 275 -9.90 -23.97 -8.46
CA GLN A 275 -9.09 -24.98 -7.77
C GLN A 275 -9.38 -26.39 -8.29
N GLU A 276 -10.64 -26.76 -8.51
CA GLU A 276 -11.03 -28.06 -9.08
C GLU A 276 -10.38 -28.30 -10.45
N VAL A 277 -10.23 -27.24 -11.24
CA VAL A 277 -9.57 -27.25 -12.56
C VAL A 277 -8.03 -27.19 -12.45
N GLY A 278 -7.46 -26.99 -11.26
CA GLY A 278 -6.02 -26.89 -11.02
C GLY A 278 -5.42 -25.52 -11.36
N LEU A 279 -6.25 -24.52 -11.63
CA LEU A 279 -5.84 -23.12 -11.80
C LEU A 279 -5.71 -22.37 -10.46
N GLY A 280 -6.07 -23.01 -9.34
CA GLY A 280 -5.95 -22.48 -7.98
C GLY A 280 -4.54 -22.44 -7.39
N GLY A 281 -3.51 -22.88 -8.13
CA GLY A 281 -2.12 -22.91 -7.68
C GLY A 281 -1.48 -21.52 -7.47
N ASP A 282 -0.15 -21.46 -7.49
CA ASP A 282 0.63 -20.25 -7.16
C ASP A 282 0.20 -18.98 -7.90
N GLN A 283 -0.28 -19.09 -9.14
CA GLN A 283 -0.68 -17.95 -9.96
C GLN A 283 -1.97 -17.29 -9.46
N ALA A 284 -2.95 -18.08 -9.01
CA ALA A 284 -4.17 -17.56 -8.41
C ALA A 284 -3.90 -16.93 -7.04
N GLN A 285 -3.02 -17.54 -6.25
CA GLN A 285 -2.60 -16.98 -4.97
C GLN A 285 -1.88 -15.64 -5.14
N LYS A 286 -0.97 -15.52 -6.12
CA LYS A 286 -0.30 -14.25 -6.46
C LYS A 286 -1.29 -13.19 -6.96
N ALA A 287 -2.24 -13.58 -7.83
CA ALA A 287 -3.28 -12.68 -8.33
C ALA A 287 -4.17 -12.16 -7.19
N PHE A 288 -4.58 -13.04 -6.28
CA PHE A 288 -5.37 -12.69 -5.10
C PHE A 288 -4.59 -11.79 -4.13
N ALA A 289 -3.32 -12.11 -3.84
CA ALA A 289 -2.47 -11.27 -3.01
C ALA A 289 -2.32 -9.86 -3.59
N HIS A 290 -2.15 -9.74 -4.92
CA HIS A 290 -2.12 -8.45 -5.60
C HIS A 290 -3.46 -7.71 -5.51
N ALA A 291 -4.59 -8.39 -5.70
CA ALA A 291 -5.93 -7.83 -5.56
C ALA A 291 -6.17 -7.29 -4.15
N MET A 292 -5.90 -8.10 -3.11
CA MET A 292 -6.05 -7.72 -1.70
C MET A 292 -5.11 -6.59 -1.30
N ASN A 293 -3.89 -6.59 -1.83
CA ASN A 293 -2.95 -5.50 -1.66
C ASN A 293 -3.51 -4.19 -2.20
N ARG A 294 -4.08 -4.17 -3.42
CA ARG A 294 -4.70 -2.96 -3.98
C ARG A 294 -5.96 -2.55 -3.22
N LEU A 295 -6.79 -3.53 -2.87
CA LEU A 295 -8.05 -3.33 -2.14
C LEU A 295 -7.84 -2.61 -0.81
N MET A 296 -6.83 -3.03 -0.03
CA MET A 296 -6.52 -2.38 1.24
C MET A 296 -6.11 -0.92 1.04
N SER A 297 -5.29 -0.63 0.01
CA SER A 297 -4.92 0.76 -0.31
C SER A 297 -6.12 1.58 -0.77
N SER A 298 -6.98 1.06 -1.66
CA SER A 298 -8.16 1.77 -2.14
C SER A 298 -9.18 2.02 -1.02
N PHE A 299 -9.35 1.06 -0.11
CA PHE A 299 -10.25 1.20 1.04
C PHE A 299 -9.78 2.33 1.96
N ILE A 300 -8.49 2.36 2.30
CA ILE A 300 -7.89 3.40 3.12
C ILE A 300 -8.05 4.78 2.47
N VAL A 301 -7.76 4.89 1.17
CA VAL A 301 -7.87 6.18 0.45
C VAL A 301 -9.33 6.65 0.38
N SER A 302 -10.29 5.75 0.19
CA SER A 302 -11.70 6.11 0.04
C SER A 302 -12.38 6.46 1.37
N HIS A 303 -12.22 5.61 2.39
CA HIS A 303 -12.98 5.70 3.64
C HIS A 303 -12.26 6.47 4.75
N TYR A 304 -10.92 6.48 4.75
CA TYR A 304 -10.15 6.97 5.91
C TYR A 304 -9.27 8.19 5.63
N MET A 305 -9.21 8.69 4.38
CA MET A 305 -8.59 10.00 4.10
C MET A 305 -9.46 11.18 4.52
N LYS A 306 -10.79 11.03 4.50
CA LYS A 306 -11.71 12.03 5.06
C LYS A 306 -11.46 12.08 6.57
N VAL A 307 -10.94 13.21 7.06
CA VAL A 307 -10.68 13.43 8.49
C VAL A 307 -12.02 13.72 9.18
N ASP A 308 -12.19 13.18 10.38
CA ASP A 308 -13.29 13.58 11.25
C ASP A 308 -12.99 14.96 11.85
N TRP A 309 -13.40 15.99 11.11
CA TRP A 309 -13.22 17.40 11.48
C TRP A 309 -13.96 17.82 12.75
N TYR A 310 -14.95 17.04 13.20
CA TYR A 310 -15.81 17.38 14.32
C TYR A 310 -15.41 16.66 15.59
N ALA A 311 -15.27 15.32 15.55
CA ALA A 311 -14.94 14.56 16.74
C ALA A 311 -13.44 14.54 17.06
N ARG A 312 -12.57 14.92 16.11
CA ARG A 312 -11.10 14.97 16.27
C ARG A 312 -10.50 13.62 16.70
N LYS A 313 -11.17 12.51 16.39
CA LYS A 313 -10.79 11.15 16.81
C LYS A 313 -9.88 10.47 15.78
N SER A 314 -9.01 9.61 16.29
CA SER A 314 -8.19 8.73 15.47
C SER A 314 -9.03 7.63 14.82
N VAL A 315 -8.70 7.29 13.57
CA VAL A 315 -9.36 6.25 12.79
C VAL A 315 -8.67 4.89 12.96
N VAL A 316 -7.46 4.87 13.55
CA VAL A 316 -6.63 3.66 13.70
C VAL A 316 -7.37 2.53 14.41
N GLN A 317 -8.17 2.81 15.44
CA GLN A 317 -8.93 1.76 16.14
C GLN A 317 -9.97 1.11 15.22
N HIS A 318 -10.72 1.90 14.46
CA HIS A 318 -11.69 1.39 13.50
C HIS A 318 -11.02 0.63 12.34
N LEU A 319 -9.85 1.09 11.89
CA LEU A 319 -9.04 0.36 10.91
C LEU A 319 -8.58 -1.00 11.45
N ARG A 320 -8.11 -1.07 12.70
CA ARG A 320 -7.74 -2.35 13.35
C ARG A 320 -8.92 -3.31 13.46
N GLN A 321 -10.10 -2.79 13.80
CA GLN A 321 -11.36 -3.55 13.86
C GLN A 321 -11.74 -4.08 12.47
N TRP A 322 -11.73 -3.25 11.44
CA TRP A 322 -12.04 -3.64 10.06
C TRP A 322 -11.10 -4.74 9.54
N ILE A 323 -9.82 -4.67 9.88
CA ILE A 323 -8.84 -5.71 9.49
C ILE A 323 -9.14 -7.03 10.19
N LYS A 324 -9.49 -6.97 11.48
CA LYS A 324 -9.79 -8.14 12.30
C LYS A 324 -11.09 -8.83 11.86
N ASP A 325 -12.14 -8.05 11.63
CA ASP A 325 -13.50 -8.57 11.47
C ASP A 325 -13.93 -8.70 10.00
N GLY A 326 -13.35 -7.90 9.10
CA GLY A 326 -13.68 -7.88 7.67
C GLY A 326 -12.60 -8.48 6.77
N PHE A 327 -11.41 -7.90 6.78
CA PHE A 327 -10.33 -8.23 5.84
C PHE A 327 -9.73 -9.62 6.11
N SER A 328 -9.41 -9.92 7.38
CA SER A 328 -8.78 -11.17 7.79
C SER A 328 -9.65 -12.41 7.53
N PRO A 329 -10.95 -12.43 7.87
CA PRO A 329 -11.82 -13.57 7.58
C PRO A 329 -12.01 -13.82 6.08
N LEU A 330 -12.01 -12.77 5.26
CA LEU A 330 -12.10 -12.91 3.80
C LEU A 330 -10.85 -13.61 3.24
N ILE A 331 -9.65 -13.19 3.66
CA ILE A 331 -8.41 -13.82 3.22
C ILE A 331 -8.37 -15.29 3.61
N ARG A 332 -8.71 -15.62 4.86
CA ARG A 332 -8.72 -17.02 5.32
C ARG A 332 -9.65 -17.89 4.49
N GLN A 333 -10.88 -17.43 4.27
CA GLN A 333 -11.84 -18.18 3.45
C GLN A 333 -11.36 -18.41 2.02
N VAL A 334 -10.73 -17.41 1.40
CA VAL A 334 -10.18 -17.55 0.04
C VAL A 334 -8.99 -18.52 0.02
N ILE A 335 -8.08 -18.44 1.01
CA ILE A 335 -6.94 -19.37 1.09
C ILE A 335 -7.43 -20.81 1.33
N ASP A 336 -8.43 -21.01 2.20
CA ASP A 336 -9.06 -22.32 2.42
C ASP A 336 -9.75 -22.86 1.15
N CYS A 337 -10.10 -21.98 0.21
CA CYS A 337 -10.64 -22.35 -1.10
C CYS A 337 -9.59 -22.38 -2.21
N LEU A 338 -8.30 -22.24 -1.89
CA LEU A 338 -7.19 -22.35 -2.85
C LEU A 338 -6.16 -23.41 -2.44
N LYS A 339 -6.30 -24.02 -1.24
CA LYS A 339 -5.39 -25.05 -0.71
C LYS A 339 -6.20 -26.25 -0.20
N ASP A 340 -5.72 -27.46 -0.48
CA ASP A 340 -6.27 -28.71 0.10
C ASP A 340 -5.71 -29.00 1.50
N GLU A 341 -4.54 -28.44 1.84
CA GLU A 341 -3.93 -28.60 3.16
C GLU A 341 -4.21 -27.38 4.02
N SER A 342 -4.83 -27.65 5.18
CA SER A 342 -5.12 -26.72 6.26
C SER A 342 -3.99 -25.72 6.46
N SER A 343 -4.23 -24.47 6.06
CA SER A 343 -3.31 -23.35 6.27
C SER A 343 -2.83 -23.35 7.72
N ILE A 344 -1.52 -23.54 7.93
CA ILE A 344 -0.87 -23.35 9.22
C ILE A 344 -1.19 -21.92 9.66
N ASN A 345 -2.04 -21.75 10.67
CA ASN A 345 -2.34 -20.45 11.26
C ASN A 345 -1.03 -19.86 11.80
N LEU A 346 -0.42 -18.87 11.14
CA LEU A 346 0.70 -18.19 11.77
C LEU A 346 0.17 -17.33 12.93
N PRO A 347 0.71 -17.46 14.15
CA PRO A 347 0.16 -16.80 15.35
C PRO A 347 0.04 -15.26 15.33
N ASN A 348 0.55 -14.55 14.31
CA ASN A 348 0.59 -13.07 14.27
C ASN A 348 0.11 -12.44 12.95
N GLU A 349 -0.57 -13.19 12.07
CA GLU A 349 -0.97 -12.67 10.73
C GLU A 349 -1.83 -11.41 10.82
N VAL A 350 -2.80 -11.38 11.75
CA VAL A 350 -3.71 -10.23 11.91
C VAL A 350 -2.94 -8.99 12.33
N GLN A 351 -1.94 -9.14 13.21
CA GLN A 351 -1.12 -8.02 13.65
C GLN A 351 -0.26 -7.49 12.51
N GLN A 352 0.34 -8.36 11.70
CA GLN A 352 1.10 -7.96 10.52
C GLN A 352 0.23 -7.20 9.50
N TRP A 353 -1.02 -7.64 9.28
CA TRP A 353 -1.96 -6.93 8.41
C TRP A 353 -2.39 -5.58 9.00
N GLN A 354 -2.57 -5.50 10.32
CA GLN A 354 -2.83 -4.23 11.01
C GLN A 354 -1.66 -3.25 10.86
N ASP A 355 -0.43 -3.69 11.09
CA ASP A 355 0.76 -2.85 10.97
C ASP A 355 0.98 -2.42 9.50
N MET A 356 0.73 -3.31 8.54
CA MET A 356 0.77 -2.99 7.11
C MET A 356 -0.28 -1.92 6.74
N ALA A 357 -1.50 -2.02 7.26
CA ALA A 357 -2.55 -1.05 6.99
C ALA A 357 -2.29 0.31 7.63
N ILE A 358 -1.79 0.33 8.88
CA ILE A 358 -1.37 1.57 9.55
C ILE A 358 -0.19 2.20 8.81
N GLY A 359 0.75 1.39 8.34
CA GLY A 359 1.85 1.83 7.46
C GLY A 359 1.35 2.57 6.22
N ARG A 360 0.27 2.09 5.61
CA ARG A 360 -0.34 2.72 4.41
C ARG A 360 -1.13 3.97 4.74
N LEU A 361 -1.94 3.91 5.80
CA LEU A 361 -2.69 5.07 6.30
C LEU A 361 -1.73 6.22 6.61
N GLY A 362 -0.67 5.92 7.37
CA GLY A 362 0.36 6.88 7.73
C GLY A 362 1.06 7.48 6.52
N ARG A 363 1.49 6.66 5.54
CA ARG A 363 2.10 7.17 4.30
C ARG A 363 1.17 8.10 3.52
N ALA A 364 -0.08 7.70 3.30
CA ALA A 364 -1.06 8.51 2.57
C ALA A 364 -1.41 9.81 3.31
N ARG A 365 -1.47 9.78 4.65
CA ARG A 365 -1.66 11.00 5.46
C ARG A 365 -0.44 11.91 5.42
N VAL A 366 0.77 11.36 5.44
CA VAL A 366 2.01 12.14 5.35
C VAL A 366 2.09 12.92 4.04
N GLU A 367 1.64 12.35 2.92
CA GLU A 367 1.60 13.05 1.62
C GLU A 367 0.72 14.32 1.64
N ASN A 368 -0.29 14.36 2.51
CA ASN A 368 -1.21 15.50 2.67
C ASN A 368 -1.04 16.19 4.03
N LEU A 369 0.10 16.01 4.70
CA LEU A 369 0.33 16.50 6.06
C LEU A 369 0.22 18.02 6.17
N PHE A 370 0.64 18.75 5.14
CA PHE A 370 0.52 20.21 5.12
C PHE A 370 -0.94 20.69 5.24
N ASP A 371 -1.89 20.03 4.59
CA ASP A 371 -3.31 20.40 4.64
C ASP A 371 -3.94 20.10 6.00
N PHE A 372 -3.48 19.04 6.67
CA PHE A 372 -3.86 18.77 8.04
C PHE A 372 -3.31 19.85 8.98
N ILE A 373 -2.03 20.19 8.88
CA ILE A 373 -1.41 21.18 9.77
C ILE A 373 -2.05 22.57 9.63
N ILE A 374 -2.41 23.01 8.42
CA ILE A 374 -3.13 24.29 8.24
C ILE A 374 -4.42 24.33 9.09
N ASN A 375 -5.09 23.20 9.23
CA ASN A 375 -6.34 23.06 9.98
C ASN A 375 -6.10 22.31 11.32
N TRP A 376 -4.99 22.61 11.99
CA TRP A 376 -4.49 21.89 13.17
C TRP A 376 -5.56 21.62 14.23
N ASP A 377 -6.38 22.62 14.54
CA ASP A 377 -7.43 22.54 15.57
C ASP A 377 -8.47 21.46 15.26
N ARG A 378 -8.86 21.31 13.99
CA ARG A 378 -9.85 20.32 13.54
C ARG A 378 -9.23 19.00 13.12
N SER A 379 -7.96 19.00 12.71
CA SER A 379 -7.29 17.82 12.12
C SER A 379 -6.58 16.92 13.13
N LEU A 380 -6.72 17.15 14.45
CA LEU A 380 -6.00 16.43 15.50
C LEU A 380 -6.06 14.89 15.32
N GLY A 381 -7.22 14.35 14.94
CA GLY A 381 -7.39 12.91 14.69
C GLY A 381 -6.43 12.36 13.63
N ALA A 382 -6.18 13.11 12.55
CA ALA A 382 -5.24 12.70 11.50
C ALA A 382 -3.78 12.72 12.00
N ILE A 383 -3.45 13.61 12.92
CA ILE A 383 -2.09 13.72 13.49
C ILE A 383 -1.84 12.57 14.47
N LEU A 384 -2.85 12.20 15.26
CA LEU A 384 -2.81 11.01 16.11
C LEU A 384 -2.67 9.71 15.29
N ASP A 385 -3.29 9.63 14.11
CA ASP A 385 -3.08 8.50 13.19
C ASP A 385 -1.61 8.40 12.70
N ILE A 386 -0.98 9.55 12.41
CA ILE A 386 0.44 9.60 12.01
C ILE A 386 1.33 9.25 13.21
N LYS A 387 0.98 9.65 14.44
CA LYS A 387 1.70 9.28 15.66
C LYS A 387 1.80 7.76 15.82
N GLU A 388 0.73 7.03 15.55
CA GLU A 388 0.72 5.55 15.53
C GLU A 388 1.61 4.96 14.43
N TYR A 389 1.75 5.64 13.29
CA TYR A 389 2.64 5.24 12.18
C TYR A 389 4.14 5.45 12.48
N LEU A 390 4.51 6.42 13.32
CA LEU A 390 5.90 6.81 13.58
C LEU A 390 6.70 5.89 14.50
N LYS A 391 6.18 4.70 14.83
CA LYS A 391 6.87 3.71 15.67
C LYS A 391 8.17 3.18 15.04
N THR A 392 8.28 3.24 13.72
CA THR A 392 9.44 2.74 12.97
C THR A 392 10.38 3.89 12.56
N PRO A 393 11.71 3.76 12.68
CA PRO A 393 12.65 4.82 12.27
C PRO A 393 12.52 5.18 10.78
N ALA A 394 12.26 4.20 9.91
CA ALA A 394 12.00 4.45 8.48
C ALA A 394 10.80 5.38 8.23
N ALA A 395 9.77 5.31 9.08
CA ALA A 395 8.60 6.20 9.01
C ALA A 395 8.95 7.65 9.36
N LYS A 396 9.81 7.86 10.37
CA LYS A 396 10.31 9.19 10.76
C LYS A 396 11.11 9.86 9.63
N VAL A 397 11.97 9.10 8.94
CA VAL A 397 12.74 9.60 7.79
C VAL A 397 11.82 9.94 6.61
N HIS A 398 10.85 9.08 6.31
CA HIS A 398 9.86 9.35 5.26
C HIS A 398 9.05 10.63 5.55
N LEU A 399 8.57 10.79 6.78
CA LEU A 399 7.82 11.97 7.20
C LEU A 399 8.66 13.25 7.04
N SER A 400 9.86 13.27 7.62
CA SER A 400 10.71 14.46 7.55
C SER A 400 11.06 14.85 6.11
N THR A 401 11.35 13.87 5.24
CA THR A 401 11.67 14.12 3.83
C THR A 401 10.46 14.61 3.04
N SER A 402 9.32 13.90 3.14
CA SER A 402 8.09 14.26 2.42
C SER A 402 7.54 15.61 2.87
N PHE A 403 7.52 15.87 4.18
CA PHE A 403 7.03 17.14 4.70
C PHE A 403 7.94 18.32 4.38
N SER A 404 9.27 18.15 4.43
CA SER A 404 10.20 19.20 3.99
C SER A 404 10.02 19.57 2.50
N GLN A 405 9.69 18.58 1.66
CA GLN A 405 9.34 18.85 0.26
C GLN A 405 8.01 19.60 0.12
N GLN A 406 7.01 19.30 0.95
CA GLN A 406 5.75 20.05 0.96
C GLN A 406 5.96 21.50 1.41
N ILE A 407 6.71 21.72 2.49
CA ILE A 407 7.05 23.06 3.01
C ILE A 407 7.78 23.89 1.94
N SER A 408 8.82 23.33 1.33
CA SER A 408 9.60 24.06 0.31
C SER A 408 8.77 24.42 -0.93
N ARG A 409 7.83 23.55 -1.34
CA ARG A 409 6.98 23.81 -2.50
C ARG A 409 5.82 24.76 -2.23
N ARG A 410 5.19 24.68 -1.04
CA ARG A 410 3.90 25.33 -0.75
C ARG A 410 3.99 26.53 0.20
N LEU A 411 5.07 26.65 0.97
CA LEU A 411 5.21 27.70 1.99
C LEU A 411 6.42 28.61 1.72
N LEU A 412 7.58 28.05 1.38
CA LEU A 412 8.84 28.79 1.25
C LEU A 412 9.03 29.37 -0.15
N HIS A 413 8.08 30.20 -0.59
CA HIS A 413 8.16 30.90 -1.86
C HIS A 413 7.95 32.41 -1.67
N PRO A 414 8.51 33.27 -2.55
CA PRO A 414 8.42 34.73 -2.41
C PRO A 414 6.99 35.30 -2.36
N GLY A 415 6.01 34.59 -2.93
CA GLY A 415 4.61 35.02 -2.91
C GLY A 415 3.87 34.83 -1.58
N ALA A 416 4.50 34.20 -0.57
CA ALA A 416 3.88 34.02 0.75
C ALA A 416 4.21 35.21 1.65
N THR A 417 3.20 35.76 2.33
CA THR A 417 3.38 36.82 3.32
C THR A 417 4.10 36.28 4.56
N THR A 418 4.93 37.10 5.20
CA THR A 418 5.68 36.73 6.41
C THR A 418 4.74 36.29 7.52
N THR A 419 3.62 37.00 7.70
CA THR A 419 2.56 36.68 8.65
C THR A 419 1.96 35.30 8.40
N TYR A 420 1.70 34.93 7.15
CA TYR A 420 1.21 33.59 6.81
C TYR A 420 2.24 32.51 7.15
N ILE A 421 3.52 32.72 6.83
CA ILE A 421 4.59 31.77 7.15
C ILE A 421 4.72 31.58 8.66
N LEU A 422 4.66 32.67 9.44
CA LEU A 422 4.69 32.61 10.90
C LEU A 422 3.49 31.86 11.48
N ASN A 423 2.27 32.13 11.00
CA ASN A 423 1.06 31.40 11.43
C ASN A 423 1.20 29.89 11.17
N VAL A 424 1.62 29.52 9.96
CA VAL A 424 1.85 28.10 9.61
C VAL A 424 2.98 27.50 10.43
N TYR A 425 4.05 28.25 10.73
CA TYR A 425 5.12 27.78 11.61
C TYR A 425 4.62 27.46 13.02
N ILE A 426 3.71 28.27 13.56
CA ILE A 426 3.06 28.01 14.86
C ILE A 426 2.22 26.73 14.80
N TYR A 427 1.43 26.54 13.74
CA TYR A 427 0.68 25.29 13.54
C TYR A 427 1.59 24.07 13.43
N ILE A 428 2.75 24.21 12.75
CA ILE A 428 3.76 23.15 12.67
C ILE A 428 4.30 22.81 14.07
N ILE A 429 4.64 23.80 14.88
CA ILE A 429 5.14 23.58 16.25
C ILE A 429 4.09 22.82 17.07
N ARG A 430 2.85 23.31 17.11
CA ARG A 430 1.76 22.66 17.85
C ARG A 430 1.53 21.22 17.36
N ALA A 431 1.54 21.00 16.05
CA ALA A 431 1.32 19.69 15.46
C ALA A 431 2.43 18.69 15.75
N PHE A 432 3.69 19.12 15.65
CA PHE A 432 4.83 18.24 15.88
C PHE A 432 5.07 17.97 17.36
N ASN A 433 4.70 18.88 18.27
CA ASN A 433 4.74 18.62 19.71
C ASN A 433 3.79 17.48 20.10
N GLU A 434 2.57 17.46 19.54
CA GLU A 434 1.64 16.35 19.76
C GLU A 434 2.11 15.04 19.10
N LEU A 435 2.71 15.15 17.90
CA LEU A 435 3.18 14.01 17.11
C LEU A 435 4.35 13.29 17.78
N GLU A 436 5.35 14.05 18.24
CA GLU A 436 6.52 13.53 18.95
C GLU A 436 6.96 14.50 20.05
N PRO A 437 6.70 14.19 21.34
CA PRO A 437 7.02 15.09 22.46
C PRO A 437 8.53 15.28 22.66
N LYS A 438 9.37 14.49 21.98
CA LYS A 438 10.83 14.67 22.00
C LYS A 438 11.29 15.79 21.06
N GLY A 439 10.46 16.33 20.17
CA GLY A 439 10.83 17.49 19.33
C GLY A 439 11.94 17.27 18.29
N VAL A 440 12.51 16.06 18.16
CA VAL A 440 13.58 15.75 17.18
C VAL A 440 13.10 15.98 15.75
N LEU A 441 11.89 15.50 15.41
CA LEU A 441 11.30 15.73 14.10
C LEU A 441 11.01 17.21 13.83
N LEU A 442 10.55 17.96 14.85
CA LEU A 442 10.28 19.39 14.75
C LEU A 442 11.55 20.16 14.38
N GLU A 443 12.67 19.89 15.06
CA GLU A 443 13.93 20.57 14.78
C GLU A 443 14.37 20.36 13.32
N ARG A 444 14.23 19.13 12.81
CA ARG A 444 14.62 18.79 11.44
C ARG A 444 13.80 19.52 10.39
N VAL A 445 12.47 19.60 10.57
CA VAL A 445 11.58 20.27 9.61
C VAL A 445 11.55 21.79 9.78
N ALA A 446 11.87 22.30 10.98
CA ALA A 446 11.92 23.72 11.26
C ALA A 446 13.14 24.40 10.65
N ARG A 447 14.30 23.73 10.56
CA ARG A 447 15.56 24.30 9.98
C ARG A 447 15.37 25.10 8.68
N PRO A 448 14.75 24.56 7.61
CA PRO A 448 14.54 25.33 6.38
C PRO A 448 13.60 26.53 6.56
N ILE A 449 12.60 26.43 7.43
CA ILE A 449 11.67 27.53 7.75
C ILE A 449 12.42 28.65 8.48
N ARG A 450 13.21 28.30 9.50
CA ARG A 450 14.00 29.27 10.28
C ARG A 450 14.99 30.03 9.42
N ARG A 451 15.70 29.32 8.53
CA ARG A 451 16.63 29.94 7.57
C ARG A 451 15.91 30.94 6.68
N TYR A 452 14.77 30.55 6.12
CA TYR A 452 13.98 31.42 5.25
C TYR A 452 13.43 32.66 5.97
N LEU A 453 12.97 32.50 7.22
CA LEU A 453 12.49 33.61 8.04
C LEU A 453 13.61 34.57 8.48
N LYS A 454 14.82 34.06 8.75
CA LYS A 454 15.98 34.89 9.10
C LYS A 454 16.48 35.73 7.92
N ASP A 455 16.33 35.22 6.69
CA ASP A 455 16.70 35.95 5.47
C ASP A 455 15.73 37.12 5.15
N ARG A 456 14.57 37.18 5.82
CA ARG A 456 13.57 38.25 5.67
C ARG A 456 13.73 39.31 6.77
N ASP A 457 13.91 40.56 6.35
CA ASP A 457 14.11 41.73 7.20
C ASP A 457 12.86 42.14 8.01
N ASP A 458 11.67 41.89 7.46
CA ASP A 458 10.39 42.27 8.06
C ASP A 458 9.91 41.36 9.21
N THR A 459 10.51 40.17 9.35
CA THR A 459 10.04 39.13 10.28
C THR A 459 10.13 39.55 11.75
N ALA A 460 11.27 40.11 12.20
CA ALA A 460 11.43 40.51 13.60
C ALA A 460 10.40 41.58 13.98
N ARG A 461 10.18 42.54 13.08
CA ARG A 461 9.16 43.58 13.23
C ARG A 461 7.77 43.00 13.40
N ILE A 462 7.37 42.09 12.51
CA ILE A 462 6.05 41.47 12.56
C ILE A 462 5.85 40.67 13.84
N ILE A 463 6.85 39.92 14.31
CA ILE A 463 6.77 39.16 15.57
C ILE A 463 6.55 40.11 16.75
N ILE A 464 7.40 41.13 16.90
CA ILE A 464 7.35 42.05 18.04
C ILE A 464 6.06 42.87 18.02
N SER A 465 5.66 43.40 16.85
CA SER A 465 4.39 44.10 16.71
C SER A 465 3.19 43.20 16.98
N SER A 466 3.23 41.93 16.57
CA SER A 466 2.15 40.97 16.87
C SER A 466 2.09 40.61 18.36
N LEU A 467 3.22 40.58 19.07
CA LEU A 467 3.25 40.36 20.53
C LEU A 467 2.71 41.56 21.33
N LEU A 468 2.79 42.77 20.77
CA LEU A 468 2.32 44.01 21.40
C LEU A 468 0.83 44.31 21.13
N THR A 469 0.18 43.58 20.22
CA THR A 469 -1.22 43.83 19.82
C THR A 469 -2.19 43.03 20.68
N ASP A 470 -3.32 43.63 21.07
CA ASP A 470 -4.36 42.92 21.82
C ASP A 470 -5.23 42.07 20.91
N VAL A 471 -5.64 40.90 21.39
CA VAL A 471 -6.58 40.00 20.72
C VAL A 471 -8.01 40.55 20.80
N ASN A 472 -8.29 41.43 21.78
CA ASN A 472 -9.60 42.02 22.04
C ASN A 472 -9.86 43.36 21.33
N ASP A 473 -8.90 43.91 20.58
CA ASP A 473 -9.15 45.14 19.82
C ASP A 473 -10.22 44.86 18.75
N GLU A 474 -11.38 45.53 18.86
CA GLU A 474 -12.57 45.39 17.99
C GLU A 474 -12.34 45.80 16.51
N GLN A 475 -11.10 45.80 16.04
CA GLN A 475 -10.74 45.95 14.64
C GLN A 475 -10.32 44.59 14.06
N GLY A 476 -11.30 43.71 13.83
CA GLY A 476 -11.13 42.45 13.08
C GLY A 476 -10.56 42.60 11.66
N ALA A 477 -10.25 43.82 11.21
CA ALA A 477 -9.52 44.14 9.99
C ALA A 477 -7.99 43.95 10.11
N MET A 478 -7.39 44.09 11.30
CA MET A 478 -5.93 43.96 11.50
C MET A 478 -5.42 42.51 11.42
N PHE A 479 -6.30 41.54 11.68
CA PHE A 479 -6.02 40.10 11.71
C PHE A 479 -6.65 39.32 10.54
N ALA A 480 -7.27 40.01 9.57
CA ALA A 480 -7.80 39.38 8.36
C ALA A 480 -6.68 38.71 7.55
N SER A 481 -7.00 37.83 6.58
CA SER A 481 -5.99 37.11 5.76
C SER A 481 -5.06 37.99 4.89
N GLY A 482 -5.10 39.31 5.05
CA GLY A 482 -4.14 40.28 4.49
C GLY A 482 -3.61 41.30 5.51
N GLY A 483 -3.85 41.10 6.80
CA GLY A 483 -3.30 41.92 7.88
C GLY A 483 -1.82 41.63 8.09
N GLU A 484 -1.06 42.66 8.46
CA GLU A 484 0.38 42.53 8.70
C GLU A 484 0.69 41.73 9.97
N LEU A 485 -0.29 41.54 10.87
CA LEU A 485 -0.11 40.98 12.22
C LEU A 485 -0.68 39.58 12.40
N SER A 486 -0.02 38.79 13.25
CA SER A 486 -0.39 37.41 13.54
C SER A 486 -1.27 37.31 14.80
N TYR A 487 -2.52 36.89 14.61
CA TYR A 487 -3.44 36.57 15.72
C TYR A 487 -2.90 35.44 16.61
N GLU A 488 -2.26 34.43 16.02
CA GLU A 488 -1.74 33.27 16.75
C GLU A 488 -0.63 33.64 17.73
N ILE A 489 0.23 34.60 17.37
CA ILE A 489 1.28 35.12 18.24
C ILE A 489 0.67 35.91 19.41
N ALA A 490 -0.30 36.78 19.13
CA ALA A 490 -0.99 37.55 20.17
C ALA A 490 -1.75 36.64 21.15
N ALA A 491 -2.41 35.58 20.64
CA ALA A 491 -3.10 34.59 21.47
C ALA A 491 -2.15 33.77 22.35
N GLU A 492 -0.94 33.44 21.87
CA GLU A 492 0.09 32.81 22.70
C GLU A 492 0.60 33.75 23.80
N MET A 493 0.71 35.05 23.52
CA MET A 493 1.12 36.06 24.50
C MET A 493 0.14 36.20 25.68
N GLN A 494 -1.15 35.94 25.45
CA GLN A 494 -2.19 36.00 26.50
C GLN A 494 -2.22 34.77 27.40
N LYS A 495 -1.52 33.68 27.05
CA LYS A 495 -1.45 32.51 27.92
C LYS A 495 -0.69 32.88 29.20
N PRO A 496 -1.14 32.40 30.37
CA PRO A 496 -0.42 32.65 31.61
C PRO A 496 1.02 32.17 31.42
N ILE A 497 1.97 33.06 31.72
CA ILE A 497 3.40 32.74 31.72
C ILE A 497 3.55 31.55 32.67
N ALA A 498 3.62 30.34 32.13
CA ALA A 498 3.82 29.15 32.93
C ALA A 498 5.10 29.42 33.73
N THR A 499 5.03 29.33 35.06
CA THR A 499 6.16 29.65 35.93
C THR A 499 7.35 28.83 35.49
N PHE A 500 8.22 29.47 34.72
CA PHE A 500 9.46 28.90 34.24
C PHE A 500 10.32 28.79 35.48
N VAL A 501 10.33 27.62 36.12
CA VAL A 501 11.42 27.30 37.04
C VAL A 501 12.64 27.20 36.14
N GLN A 502 13.32 28.34 36.05
CA GLN A 502 14.58 28.49 35.37
C GLN A 502 15.61 27.78 36.23
N ASP A 503 15.69 26.46 36.17
CA ASP A 503 16.91 25.78 36.57
C ASP A 503 17.93 26.06 35.46
N GLN A 504 18.57 27.23 35.55
CA GLN A 504 19.68 27.64 34.69
C GLN A 504 20.86 26.64 34.77
N ASP A 505 20.82 25.67 35.70
CA ASP A 505 21.84 24.65 35.98
C ASP A 505 21.37 23.20 35.74
N GLU A 506 20.51 22.98 34.75
CA GLU A 506 19.97 21.64 34.47
C GLU A 506 21.03 20.65 33.94
N ASP A 507 22.02 21.12 33.17
CA ASP A 507 23.19 20.32 32.74
C ASP A 507 24.09 19.91 33.93
N LEU A 508 23.90 20.54 35.11
CA LEU A 508 24.61 20.26 36.35
C LEU A 508 23.71 19.57 37.40
N ASN A 509 22.46 19.23 37.05
CA ASN A 509 21.58 18.49 37.94
C ASN A 509 21.86 16.97 37.87
N TRP A 510 23.03 16.59 38.39
CA TRP A 510 23.48 15.19 38.49
C TRP A 510 22.54 14.27 39.30
N GLY A 511 21.53 14.84 39.98
CA GLY A 511 20.53 14.12 40.76
C GLY A 511 19.20 13.85 40.04
N ASP A 512 19.04 14.24 38.78
CA ASP A 512 17.81 14.01 38.02
C ASP A 512 17.65 12.51 37.67
N MET A 513 16.88 11.78 38.48
CA MET A 513 16.52 10.37 38.25
C MET A 513 15.60 10.17 37.03
N ASN A 514 15.07 11.24 36.44
CA ASN A 514 14.26 11.23 35.22
C ASN A 514 15.07 11.64 33.97
N TRP A 515 16.38 11.86 34.11
CA TRP A 515 17.27 12.10 32.99
C TRP A 515 17.28 10.89 32.04
N GLN A 516 17.11 11.16 30.74
CA GLN A 516 17.16 10.14 29.70
C GLN A 516 18.14 10.59 28.61
N PRO A 517 18.98 9.68 28.08
CA PRO A 517 19.87 10.03 26.98
C PRO A 517 19.08 10.48 25.75
N HIS A 518 19.73 11.29 24.92
CA HIS A 518 19.13 11.75 23.67
C HIS A 518 18.80 10.56 22.76
N PRO A 519 17.68 10.62 22.02
CA PRO A 519 17.37 9.61 21.01
C PRO A 519 18.52 9.45 20.01
N THR A 520 18.72 8.24 19.50
CA THR A 520 19.74 7.95 18.47
C THR A 520 19.59 8.79 17.20
N ASP A 521 18.38 9.26 16.93
CA ASP A 521 18.03 10.02 15.74
C ASP A 521 18.22 11.54 15.91
N ALA A 522 18.64 11.99 17.10
CA ALA A 522 18.84 13.40 17.41
C ALA A 522 20.13 13.94 16.75
N SER A 523 20.06 15.18 16.24
CA SER A 523 21.25 15.89 15.73
C SER A 523 22.24 16.16 16.88
N PRO A 524 23.56 16.29 16.63
CA PRO A 524 24.50 16.76 17.65
C PRO A 524 24.10 18.13 18.24
N ASP A 525 23.44 18.98 17.46
CA ASP A 525 22.91 20.27 17.89
C ASP A 525 21.56 20.19 18.64
N TYR A 526 20.98 18.99 18.75
CA TYR A 526 19.69 18.80 19.43
C TYR A 526 19.86 19.09 20.92
N LYS A 527 19.19 20.15 21.36
CA LYS A 527 18.93 20.41 22.77
C LYS A 527 17.47 20.11 23.00
N LYS A 528 17.18 19.22 23.96
CA LYS A 528 15.82 18.96 24.39
C LYS A 528 15.26 20.27 24.96
N SER A 529 14.49 21.00 24.17
CA SER A 529 13.69 22.10 24.71
C SER A 529 12.66 21.47 25.64
N LYS A 530 12.84 21.61 26.95
CA LYS A 530 11.79 21.24 27.93
C LYS A 530 10.55 22.14 27.78
N VAL A 531 10.68 23.24 27.05
CA VAL A 531 9.64 24.24 26.84
C VAL A 531 8.95 24.00 25.50
N GLU A 532 7.72 23.49 25.55
CA GLU A 532 6.81 23.30 24.40
C GLU A 532 6.23 24.62 23.87
N ASP A 533 6.77 25.76 24.32
CA ASP A 533 6.19 27.07 24.08
C ASP A 533 6.58 27.61 22.71
N VAL A 534 5.56 27.91 21.90
CA VAL A 534 5.66 28.51 20.57
C VAL A 534 6.52 29.76 20.56
N ILE A 535 6.39 30.64 21.57
CA ILE A 535 7.13 31.89 21.65
C ILE A 535 8.63 31.62 21.85
N TRP A 536 9.04 30.53 22.50
CA TRP A 536 10.45 30.17 22.62
C TRP A 536 11.04 29.78 21.24
N PHE A 537 10.27 29.03 20.45
CA PHE A 537 10.66 28.71 19.07
C PHE A 537 10.74 29.94 18.16
N LEU A 538 9.94 30.98 18.42
CA LEU A 538 10.00 32.25 17.70
C LEU A 538 11.19 33.11 18.12
N LEU A 539 11.46 33.22 19.42
CA LEU A 539 12.59 34.00 19.94
C LEU A 539 13.95 33.40 19.57
N THR A 540 14.02 32.07 19.41
CA THR A 540 15.24 31.37 18.96
C THR A 540 15.49 31.45 17.44
N LEU A 541 14.66 32.19 16.68
CA LEU A 541 14.92 32.46 15.26
C LEU A 541 16.12 33.38 15.05
N TYR A 542 16.37 34.28 15.99
CA TYR A 542 17.37 35.35 15.89
C TYR A 542 18.49 35.21 16.90
N ASP A 543 19.64 35.81 16.55
CA ASP A 543 20.69 36.07 17.53
C ASP A 543 20.17 37.10 18.54
N ARG A 544 20.52 36.92 19.81
CA ARG A 544 19.93 37.71 20.91
C ARG A 544 20.11 39.21 20.73
N GLU A 545 21.23 39.63 20.13
CA GLU A 545 21.58 41.04 19.97
C GLU A 545 20.74 41.74 18.91
N ASP A 546 20.56 41.12 17.74
CA ASP A 546 19.80 41.69 16.63
C ASP A 546 18.33 41.83 17.01
N PHE A 547 17.77 40.81 17.68
CA PHE A 547 16.39 40.84 18.16
C PHE A 547 16.16 41.94 19.20
N ILE A 548 17.07 42.12 20.16
CA ILE A 548 16.95 43.15 21.19
C ILE A 548 17.05 44.56 20.59
N ASN A 549 17.89 44.76 19.57
CA ASN A 549 17.98 46.05 18.89
C ASN A 549 16.68 46.42 18.15
N GLU A 550 16.08 45.47 17.44
CA GLU A 550 14.76 45.68 16.81
C GLU A 550 13.65 45.87 17.84
N LEU A 551 13.66 45.10 18.93
CA LEU A 551 12.74 45.27 20.06
C LEU A 551 12.81 46.67 20.64
N LYS A 552 14.02 47.19 20.88
CA LYS A 552 14.22 48.55 21.40
C LYS A 552 13.62 49.61 20.48
N ASN A 553 13.84 49.49 19.16
CA ASN A 553 13.32 50.45 18.18
C ASN A 553 11.79 50.42 18.13
N ILE A 554 11.20 49.23 18.06
CA ILE A 554 9.75 49.05 17.93
C ILE A 554 9.03 49.40 19.24
N LEU A 555 9.59 49.00 20.39
CA LEU A 555 9.05 49.36 21.70
C LEU A 555 9.13 50.88 21.90
N GLY A 556 10.22 51.52 21.49
CA GLY A 556 10.34 52.99 21.54
C GLY A 556 9.27 53.69 20.71
N ASP A 557 9.09 53.27 19.45
CA ASP A 557 8.02 53.80 18.60
C ASP A 557 6.62 53.53 19.16
N HIS A 558 6.41 52.35 19.78
CA HIS A 558 5.14 51.97 20.39
C HIS A 558 4.83 52.83 21.62
N LEU A 559 5.78 52.97 22.55
CA LEU A 559 5.64 53.77 23.77
C LEU A 559 5.36 55.26 23.50
N LEU A 560 5.85 55.79 22.38
CA LEU A 560 5.58 57.16 21.96
C LEU A 560 4.18 57.35 21.37
N ARG A 561 3.58 56.29 20.81
CA ARG A 561 2.27 56.31 20.13
C ARG A 561 1.13 55.76 20.99
N SER A 562 1.45 54.94 21.97
CA SER A 562 0.51 54.25 22.85
C SER A 562 -0.33 55.24 23.63
N GLN A 563 -1.64 54.98 23.65
CA GLN A 563 -2.62 55.72 24.44
C GLN A 563 -3.01 54.97 25.73
N ASP A 564 -2.48 53.77 25.91
CA ASP A 564 -2.76 52.90 27.05
C ASP A 564 -2.18 53.52 28.33
N PRO A 565 -3.01 53.79 29.36
CA PRO A 565 -2.55 54.50 30.55
C PRO A 565 -1.65 53.63 31.44
N GLU A 566 -1.83 52.31 31.49
CA GLU A 566 -1.13 51.42 32.43
C GLU A 566 0.04 50.62 31.82
N TYR A 567 0.24 50.64 30.50
CA TYR A 567 1.34 49.92 29.80
C TYR A 567 1.49 48.44 30.20
N GLU A 568 0.39 47.77 30.59
CA GLU A 568 0.44 46.38 31.08
C GLU A 568 0.97 45.39 30.04
N LYS A 569 0.75 45.68 28.75
CA LYS A 569 1.14 44.83 27.62
C LYS A 569 2.66 44.82 27.45
N GLU A 570 3.27 46.00 27.50
CA GLU A 570 4.71 46.19 27.42
C GLU A 570 5.41 45.59 28.63
N ILE A 571 4.83 45.74 29.82
CA ILE A 571 5.34 45.10 31.06
C ILE A 571 5.36 43.58 30.90
N ARG A 572 4.25 42.96 30.48
CA ARG A 572 4.18 41.50 30.27
C ARG A 572 5.14 41.01 29.18
N LEU A 573 5.28 41.76 28.08
CA LEU A 573 6.23 41.43 27.02
C LEU A 573 7.66 41.40 27.56
N LEU A 574 8.02 42.42 28.33
CA LEU A 574 9.34 42.54 28.89
C LEU A 574 9.63 41.44 29.92
N GLU A 575 8.66 41.12 30.78
CA GLU A 575 8.75 39.98 31.71
C GLU A 575 8.95 38.65 30.99
N LEU A 576 8.19 38.40 29.91
CA LEU A 576 8.30 37.17 29.12
C LEU A 576 9.67 37.05 28.45
N ILE A 577 10.18 38.15 27.88
CA ILE A 577 11.50 38.18 27.25
C ILE A 577 12.59 38.02 28.30
N LYS A 578 12.46 38.68 29.47
CA LYS A 578 13.40 38.59 30.60
C LYS A 578 13.54 37.16 31.11
N LEU A 579 12.42 36.44 31.26
CA LEU A 579 12.41 35.03 31.68
C LEU A 579 13.11 34.10 30.69
N ARG A 580 13.15 34.43 29.40
CA ARG A 580 13.65 33.53 28.33
C ARG A 580 15.03 33.88 27.81
N LEU A 581 15.33 35.16 27.63
CA LEU A 581 16.61 35.65 27.07
C LEU A 581 17.61 36.08 28.15
N GLY A 582 17.15 36.26 29.40
CA GLY A 582 17.95 36.78 30.50
C GLY A 582 17.94 38.31 30.58
N ASP A 583 18.54 38.85 31.64
CA ASP A 583 18.44 40.26 32.03
C ASP A 583 19.53 41.15 31.37
N ASP A 584 20.69 40.57 31.05
CA ASP A 584 21.95 41.29 30.78
C ASP A 584 21.90 42.36 29.67
N LYS A 585 20.98 42.25 28.71
CA LYS A 585 20.86 43.18 27.57
C LYS A 585 19.50 43.86 27.46
N LEU A 586 18.61 43.64 28.41
CA LEU A 586 17.24 44.19 28.39
C LEU A 586 17.12 45.54 29.12
N GLN A 587 18.19 45.97 29.81
CA GLN A 587 18.23 47.20 30.60
C GLN A 587 17.75 48.44 29.83
N ALA A 588 18.11 48.58 28.55
CA ALA A 588 17.68 49.74 27.76
C ALA A 588 16.15 49.81 27.60
N CYS A 589 15.51 48.68 27.33
CA CYS A 589 14.06 48.59 27.21
C CYS A 589 13.35 48.81 28.56
N GLU A 590 13.94 48.33 29.66
CA GLU A 590 13.44 48.56 31.02
C GLU A 590 13.48 50.03 31.42
N VAL A 591 14.59 50.72 31.12
CA VAL A 591 14.72 52.16 31.39
C VAL A 591 13.71 52.95 30.58
N MET A 592 13.54 52.66 29.29
CA MET A 592 12.54 53.33 28.45
C MET A 592 11.12 53.19 29.01
N LEU A 593 10.73 51.99 29.47
CA LEU A 593 9.42 51.75 30.05
C LEU A 593 9.25 52.49 31.39
N ARG A 594 10.28 52.48 32.24
CA ARG A 594 10.29 53.20 33.51
C ARG A 594 10.18 54.71 33.33
N ASP A 595 10.90 55.28 32.36
CA ASP A 595 10.88 56.73 32.08
C ASP A 595 9.48 57.21 31.65
N VAL A 596 8.75 56.38 30.90
CA VAL A 596 7.37 56.67 30.48
C VAL A 596 6.39 56.58 31.66
N LEU A 597 6.53 55.58 32.52
CA LEU A 597 5.72 55.45 33.75
C LEU A 597 6.00 56.58 34.75
N ASP A 598 7.27 56.96 34.93
CA ASP A 598 7.67 58.09 35.77
C ASP A 598 7.16 59.41 35.17
N SER A 599 7.20 59.58 33.84
CA SER A 599 6.59 60.73 33.16
C SER A 599 5.08 60.83 33.41
N LYS A 600 4.36 59.71 33.39
CA LYS A 600 2.93 59.66 33.75
C LYS A 600 2.71 60.12 35.19
N ARG A 601 3.48 59.58 36.14
CA ARG A 601 3.37 59.92 37.57
C ARG A 601 3.62 61.41 37.82
N ILE A 602 4.64 61.97 37.18
CA ILE A 602 4.96 63.41 37.26
C ILE A 602 3.82 64.23 36.64
N ASN A 603 3.32 63.85 35.47
CA ASN A 603 2.23 64.56 34.80
C ASN A 603 0.93 64.54 35.62
N ALA A 604 0.63 63.45 36.33
CA ALA A 604 -0.50 63.38 37.26
C ALA A 604 -0.32 64.36 38.43
N SER A 605 0.86 64.38 39.06
CA SER A 605 1.17 65.31 40.16
C SER A 605 1.14 66.78 39.74
N ILE A 606 1.54 67.11 38.50
CA ILE A 606 1.48 68.48 37.97
C ILE A 606 0.03 68.90 37.73
N ARG A 607 -0.83 68.01 37.22
CA ARG A 607 -2.25 68.29 37.01
C ARG A 607 -2.98 68.50 38.33
N GLU A 608 -2.71 67.67 39.33
CA GLU A 608 -3.26 67.83 40.69
C GLU A 608 -2.83 69.18 41.31
N GLY A 609 -1.59 69.62 41.09
CA GLY A 609 -1.12 70.93 41.56
C GLY A 609 -1.67 72.14 40.78
N HIS A 610 -2.21 71.94 39.58
CA HIS A 610 -2.78 73.01 38.75
C HIS A 610 -4.29 73.20 39.01
N ASP A 611 -4.98 72.19 39.54
CA ASP A 611 -6.40 72.29 39.96
C ASP A 611 -6.57 73.12 41.26
N ASP A 612 -5.50 73.33 42.04
CA ASP A 612 -5.51 74.17 43.25
C ASP A 612 -5.29 75.67 42.97
N ASP A 613 -4.79 76.06 41.79
CA ASP A 613 -4.58 77.46 41.36
C ASP A 613 -5.53 77.82 40.20
N ASN A 614 -6.67 78.40 40.57
CA ASN A 614 -7.71 78.87 39.66
C ASN A 614 -7.28 80.16 38.94
N ASP A 615 -6.82 80.07 37.68
CA ASP A 615 -7.14 81.11 36.69
C ASP A 615 -7.07 80.61 35.24
N ASN A 616 -7.93 81.20 34.41
CA ASN A 616 -8.20 80.86 33.02
C ASN A 616 -6.96 80.93 32.12
N ASP A 617 -6.50 79.79 31.60
CA ASP A 617 -5.98 79.71 30.23
C ASP A 617 -6.11 78.28 29.69
N VAL A 618 -7.04 78.09 28.76
CA VAL A 618 -7.20 76.84 28.01
C VAL A 618 -6.07 76.74 26.99
N VAL A 619 -4.92 76.24 27.41
CA VAL A 619 -3.94 75.62 26.50
C VAL A 619 -3.55 74.26 27.08
N LEU A 620 -4.06 73.20 26.45
CA LEU A 620 -3.65 71.82 26.66
C LEU A 620 -2.17 71.66 26.28
N LEU A 621 -1.27 72.03 27.19
CA LEU A 621 0.17 71.76 27.07
C LEU A 621 0.41 70.27 27.29
N LYS A 622 0.38 69.49 26.20
CA LYS A 622 1.11 68.22 26.14
C LYS A 622 2.58 68.57 25.93
N THR A 623 3.39 68.49 26.99
CA THR A 623 4.85 68.56 26.88
C THR A 623 5.44 67.18 26.64
N PRO A 624 6.21 66.97 25.55
CA PRO A 624 7.27 65.97 25.53
C PRO A 624 8.57 66.66 25.94
N ILE A 625 9.03 66.44 27.17
CA ILE A 625 10.38 66.83 27.59
C ILE A 625 11.13 65.54 27.92
N LEU A 626 11.87 65.04 26.93
CA LEU A 626 12.97 64.11 27.14
C LEU A 626 14.21 64.93 27.57
N PRO A 627 14.86 64.62 28.71
CA PRO A 627 16.27 64.91 28.89
C PRO A 627 17.06 63.84 28.13
N SER A 628 17.88 64.25 27.17
CA SER A 628 18.82 63.37 26.45
C SER A 628 19.66 62.50 27.40
N PRO A 629 19.90 61.22 27.06
CA PRO A 629 21.27 60.87 26.67
C PRO A 629 21.42 59.83 25.53
N HIS A 630 22.47 60.05 24.75
CA HIS A 630 23.29 59.08 23.99
C HIS A 630 22.59 58.08 23.02
N THR A 631 22.18 58.58 21.86
CA THR A 631 22.30 57.84 20.59
C THR A 631 23.54 58.33 19.83
N PRO A 632 24.34 57.46 19.18
CA PRO A 632 25.45 57.90 18.33
C PRO A 632 24.91 58.24 16.94
N ASP A 633 24.69 59.53 16.67
CA ASP A 633 24.38 59.99 15.30
C ASP A 633 25.67 60.22 14.49
N THR A 634 25.73 59.55 13.36
CA THR A 634 26.76 59.69 12.32
C THR A 634 26.62 61.05 11.63
N ASN A 635 27.56 61.95 11.90
CA ASN A 635 27.65 63.25 11.26
C ASN A 635 28.41 63.12 9.91
N ASN A 636 27.71 63.38 8.79
CA ASN A 636 28.30 63.45 7.45
C ASN A 636 28.89 64.87 7.25
N PRO A 637 30.09 65.04 6.67
CA PRO A 637 30.79 66.32 6.69
C PRO A 637 30.39 67.27 5.55
N HIS A 638 30.53 68.56 5.86
CA HIS A 638 30.33 69.73 5.02
C HIS A 638 31.02 69.69 3.65
N HIS A 639 30.29 70.07 2.60
CA HIS A 639 30.85 70.57 1.33
C HIS A 639 31.03 72.10 1.41
N PRO A 640 32.18 72.67 1.02
CA PRO A 640 32.37 74.11 0.95
C PRO A 640 31.97 74.67 -0.43
N SER A 641 31.40 75.88 -0.40
CA SER A 641 31.04 76.72 -1.54
C SER A 641 32.24 77.17 -2.37
N LEU A 642 32.08 77.22 -3.70
CA LEU A 642 32.99 77.90 -4.65
C LEU A 642 32.22 78.90 -5.54
N PRO A 643 32.90 79.90 -6.14
CA PRO A 643 32.31 81.18 -6.56
C PRO A 643 31.93 81.26 -8.05
N ARG A 644 31.29 82.39 -8.39
CA ARG A 644 30.62 82.75 -9.65
C ARG A 644 31.52 82.99 -10.89
N THR A 645 30.91 82.69 -12.05
CA THR A 645 31.02 83.28 -13.44
C THR A 645 32.21 82.88 -14.36
N PRO A 646 32.13 83.00 -15.73
CA PRO A 646 31.08 83.53 -16.63
C PRO A 646 30.72 82.66 -17.87
N GLN A 647 29.84 83.21 -18.73
CA GLN A 647 29.31 82.73 -20.03
C GLN A 647 30.35 82.48 -21.15
N ALA A 648 30.06 81.50 -22.01
CA ALA A 648 30.16 81.45 -23.49
C ALA A 648 29.93 79.96 -23.89
N ARG A 649 29.14 79.57 -24.88
CA ARG A 649 28.86 80.15 -26.21
C ARG A 649 27.55 79.58 -26.73
#